data_AF-A0A9P6WM24-F1
#
_entry.id   AF-A0A9P6WM24-F1
#
_cell.length_a   1.000
_cell.length_b   1.000
_cell.length_c   1.000
_cell.angle_alpha   90.00
_cell.angle_beta   90.00
_cell.angle_gamma   90.00
#
_symmetry.space_group_name_H-M   'P 1'
#
loop_
_entity.id
_entity.type
_entity.pdbx_description
1 polymer ?
#
loop_
_entity_poly.entity_id
_entity_poly.type
_entity_poly.pdbx_seq_one_letter_code
_entity_poly.pdbx_strand_id
1 'polypeptide(L)'
;MDQYPDVNPNIYYNLLKDEYLINLFEKPPLHIHLNLLGWDCTSNCDYQCQMLVTDDRVLEGLEIYQFHGKWPFLRIIGIQELFSTLFSIGNFIPNYIGFKLLWKHYKIEVSKKNIEFTNLYFVYLLVSVVSMFAWFFSTLFHLKDTWNRERLDYLFAGMTVLTGFYGIVVRFFKLYKLENNIKRRILGIVCISLYIAHVIRMLYDWSYTYNMEVNVIFGLTQNFLWVYLSIHQFNKLKNKKLTLIENIVNKDYNWTLTPSFITNPDVKLVDYLDQLISIIETNINSLDIQQSVKKTYIFLFSVLLLQCFVVLNFSGPNIPFEKVNTEFGFLSNLYSQTGQFKTKLQSESLALLALGGSSPYHLTDKPFFLVLALKVLENLQGAYISLLDIKNFHLESSELVEKSFNMDSIEKKNPDSFIIASICWWRARALQVQQSLLSDISSELTSLSLSLLCNRVIDSIVDHENPNSNYNQNLLIVYYLEQAKIAMAGDLELQTLDAILNANKISGLSLVLTGCKAKMTKFQQKSTATLTVLAKSNETLLRSEQSENSFDPQDVKLNDDLFLERPQYDSIGDSELLNLHEEEENDFVKRIKLDYSNISSFENTSTSVNSKLLPTAIKESDIPEQLSNIDPNNQPSLSSLDHIQLMLRMQAILNNTPANNALVNEELIAIVQRVIFSSQNSVNWLIFARALWYRSLLETARPRTVERGILQLYSLVEELGVTSEQTARLFPKTEDEINFPLEFIQTTDLNKTLTNSVRLRYIYLLPLMPKWSMDSKLAEKLLELGALKSALEIYERLQKWTDAALCYASTGDKEKSILLINKALEEDPRDARSWSVLGDVTNDPQYWYKAWEIGRYANAKRNLAKYYYNPPKESGLTKDLQKSIDCMYDCLKSNPINFDNWYFYGCIGLEISNFELSAEAFTRCVSLDDTNSYAWSNLASSLIQLNKLSEAFTALQKSVNSGDSAKKSSKIWENYMFVAVKLGRWDDVLYASIVLLNRNKEHDNGDSSIDLPILEKLVELLIAEPYDENKRQTYYQKSCTEFVCEMVPSVVLHDSRIWRIVAKVDLWRKKPWLALEDYEKAYRAVINNPELISDESVWNTAVQACNDLVSAYENFGEMDGRHGAGDVVCKDWKFKAKSTIRSLISKGKACWEYTDGYEQLQELKKEVLNF
;
A
#
# COMPACT_ATOMS: atom_id res chain seq x y z
N MET A 1 -65.70 -47.28 74.59
CA MET A 1 -66.18 -46.60 75.81
C MET A 1 -65.39 -47.04 77.02
N ASP A 2 -65.26 -48.34 77.28
CA ASP A 2 -64.50 -48.85 78.45
C ASP A 2 -63.00 -48.51 78.45
N GLN A 3 -62.44 -48.13 77.29
CA GLN A 3 -61.04 -47.71 77.16
C GLN A 3 -60.82 -46.19 77.34
N TYR A 4 -61.88 -45.38 77.39
CA TYR A 4 -61.81 -43.92 77.50
C TYR A 4 -62.91 -43.40 78.43
N PRO A 5 -62.73 -43.53 79.76
CA PRO A 5 -63.76 -43.21 80.76
C PRO A 5 -64.15 -41.72 80.79
N ASP A 6 -63.30 -40.86 80.23
CA ASP A 6 -63.49 -39.40 80.22
C ASP A 6 -64.40 -38.91 79.07
N VAL A 7 -64.75 -39.80 78.13
CA VAL A 7 -65.59 -39.46 76.98
C VAL A 7 -67.07 -39.60 77.38
N ASN A 8 -67.79 -38.47 77.40
CA ASN A 8 -69.23 -38.46 77.68
C ASN A 8 -69.98 -39.36 76.67
N PRO A 9 -70.70 -40.39 77.14
CA PRO A 9 -71.33 -41.37 76.25
C PRO A 9 -72.29 -40.75 75.23
N ASN A 10 -73.02 -39.71 75.61
CA ASN A 10 -73.96 -39.03 74.73
C ASN A 10 -73.25 -38.28 73.60
N ILE A 11 -72.08 -37.68 73.88
CA ILE A 11 -71.28 -36.99 72.87
C ILE A 11 -70.71 -38.00 71.88
N TYR A 12 -70.20 -39.14 72.37
CA TYR A 12 -69.68 -40.21 71.51
C TYR A 12 -70.77 -40.81 70.61
N TYR A 13 -71.99 -41.04 71.13
CA TYR A 13 -73.11 -41.53 70.33
C TYR A 13 -73.60 -40.51 69.29
N ASN A 14 -73.62 -39.22 69.63
CA ASN A 14 -73.93 -38.16 68.66
C ASN A 14 -72.86 -38.09 67.56
N LEU A 15 -71.59 -38.16 67.92
CA LEU A 15 -70.48 -38.13 66.97
C LEU A 15 -70.48 -39.36 66.03
N LEU A 16 -70.82 -40.55 66.54
CA LEU A 16 -71.06 -41.75 65.73
C LEU A 16 -72.27 -41.62 64.79
N LYS A 17 -73.33 -40.95 65.25
CA LYS A 17 -74.54 -40.69 64.46
C LYS A 17 -74.24 -39.69 63.34
N ASP A 18 -73.52 -38.62 63.64
CA ASP A 18 -73.12 -37.59 62.69
C ASP A 18 -72.09 -38.15 61.68
N GLU A 19 -71.17 -39.02 62.11
CA GLU A 19 -70.28 -39.76 61.21
C GLU A 19 -71.06 -40.65 60.22
N TYR A 20 -72.12 -41.31 60.67
CA TYR A 20 -72.96 -42.15 59.81
C TYR A 20 -73.81 -41.35 58.81
N LEU A 21 -74.18 -40.10 59.17
CA LEU A 21 -75.06 -39.24 58.36
C LEU A 21 -74.29 -38.33 57.40
N ILE A 22 -73.12 -37.83 57.80
CA ILE A 22 -72.39 -36.74 57.13
C ILE A 22 -71.02 -37.21 56.60
N ASN A 23 -70.51 -38.39 57.02
CA ASN A 23 -69.13 -38.85 56.79
C ASN A 23 -68.12 -37.76 57.19
N LEU A 24 -68.06 -37.44 58.48
CA LEU A 24 -67.16 -36.41 59.04
C LEU A 24 -65.68 -36.79 58.90
N PHE A 25 -65.35 -38.08 58.94
CA PHE A 25 -64.00 -38.60 58.80
C PHE A 25 -63.76 -39.32 57.46
N GLU A 26 -62.52 -39.30 56.97
CA GLU A 26 -62.12 -40.03 55.77
C GLU A 26 -61.90 -41.50 56.12
N LYS A 27 -62.56 -42.41 55.40
CA LYS A 27 -62.46 -43.85 55.66
C LYS A 27 -61.15 -44.44 55.12
N PRO A 28 -60.47 -45.34 55.86
CA PRO A 28 -59.27 -46.02 55.37
C PRO A 28 -59.58 -46.99 54.21
N PRO A 29 -58.63 -47.21 53.27
CA PRO A 29 -57.27 -46.68 53.24
C PRO A 29 -57.18 -45.23 52.75
N LEU A 30 -56.21 -44.48 53.31
CA LEU A 30 -55.94 -43.10 52.92
C LEU A 30 -55.57 -42.97 51.44
N HIS A 31 -55.89 -41.81 50.85
CA HIS A 31 -55.49 -41.48 49.48
C HIS A 31 -53.97 -41.54 49.29
N ILE A 32 -53.53 -41.94 48.09
CA ILE A 32 -52.13 -42.19 47.74
C ILE A 32 -51.22 -40.98 48.02
N HIS A 33 -51.68 -39.75 47.77
CA HIS A 33 -50.90 -38.55 48.02
C HIS A 33 -50.62 -38.29 49.52
N LEU A 34 -51.55 -38.67 50.41
CA LEU A 34 -51.36 -38.59 51.86
C LEU A 34 -50.37 -39.63 52.35
N ASN A 35 -50.48 -40.88 51.85
CA ASN A 35 -49.53 -41.95 52.14
C ASN A 35 -48.11 -41.60 51.67
N LEU A 36 -47.95 -40.99 50.48
CA LEU A 36 -46.65 -40.55 49.96
C LEU A 36 -45.98 -39.48 50.81
N LEU A 37 -46.77 -38.59 51.42
CA LEU A 37 -46.26 -37.54 52.34
C LEU A 37 -46.11 -38.06 53.79
N GLY A 38 -46.39 -39.35 54.00
CA GLY A 38 -46.14 -40.07 55.25
C GLY A 38 -47.27 -39.99 56.25
N TRP A 39 -48.48 -39.55 55.89
CA TRP A 39 -49.66 -39.58 56.75
C TRP A 39 -50.13 -41.02 57.01
N ASP A 40 -50.41 -41.34 58.26
CA ASP A 40 -51.02 -42.60 58.69
C ASP A 40 -52.44 -42.34 59.21
N CYS A 41 -53.21 -43.42 59.43
CA CYS A 41 -54.61 -43.29 59.83
C CYS A 41 -54.76 -42.49 61.14
N THR A 42 -53.81 -42.66 62.07
CA THR A 42 -53.78 -41.94 63.36
C THR A 42 -53.54 -40.44 63.20
N SER A 43 -52.52 -40.05 62.42
CA SER A 43 -52.23 -38.62 62.18
C SER A 43 -53.27 -37.94 61.29
N ASN A 44 -53.90 -38.67 60.36
CA ASN A 44 -55.02 -38.13 59.59
C ASN A 44 -56.25 -37.91 60.48
N CYS A 45 -56.55 -38.84 61.39
CA CYS A 45 -57.64 -38.69 62.35
C CYS A 45 -57.43 -37.50 63.28
N ASP A 46 -56.22 -37.33 63.82
CA ASP A 46 -55.86 -36.17 64.64
C ASP A 46 -56.06 -34.85 63.88
N TYR A 47 -55.57 -34.77 62.63
CA TYR A 47 -55.81 -33.62 61.77
C TYR A 47 -57.29 -33.31 61.56
N GLN A 48 -58.11 -34.33 61.25
CA GLN A 48 -59.55 -34.16 61.04
C GLN A 48 -60.26 -33.70 62.32
N CYS A 49 -59.88 -34.23 63.49
CA CYS A 49 -60.39 -33.75 64.78
C CYS A 49 -60.04 -32.28 65.02
N GLN A 50 -58.82 -31.87 64.74
CA GLN A 50 -58.39 -30.47 64.90
C GLN A 50 -59.20 -29.53 64.00
N MET A 51 -59.46 -29.93 62.75
CA MET A 51 -60.27 -29.14 61.82
C MET A 51 -61.73 -29.03 62.28
N LEU A 52 -62.36 -30.14 62.71
CA LEU A 52 -63.73 -30.13 63.22
C LEU A 52 -63.89 -29.20 64.43
N VAL A 53 -63.00 -29.31 65.42
CA VAL A 53 -63.03 -28.43 66.60
C VAL A 53 -62.78 -26.98 66.20
N THR A 54 -61.95 -26.73 65.18
CA THR A 54 -61.70 -25.38 64.68
C THR A 54 -62.95 -24.80 64.01
N ASP A 55 -63.61 -25.57 63.14
CA ASP A 55 -64.82 -25.16 62.42
C ASP A 55 -65.96 -24.87 63.40
N ASP A 56 -66.16 -25.72 64.42
CA ASP A 56 -67.16 -25.50 65.48
C ASP A 56 -66.91 -24.19 66.23
N ARG A 57 -65.65 -23.93 66.60
CA ARG A 57 -65.29 -22.70 67.33
C ARG A 57 -65.44 -21.45 66.48
N VAL A 58 -65.13 -21.53 65.18
CA VAL A 58 -65.36 -20.43 64.24
C VAL A 58 -66.84 -20.14 64.09
N LEU A 59 -67.69 -21.18 63.99
CA LEU A 59 -69.15 -21.03 63.94
C LEU A 59 -69.73 -20.40 65.22
N GLU A 60 -69.14 -20.70 66.38
CA GLU A 60 -69.51 -20.13 67.68
C GLU A 60 -68.88 -18.75 67.96
N GLY A 61 -68.01 -18.25 67.08
CA GLY A 61 -67.31 -16.97 67.25
C GLY A 61 -66.28 -16.97 68.39
N LEU A 62 -65.76 -18.14 68.76
CA LEU A 62 -64.78 -18.33 69.84
C LEU A 62 -63.34 -18.29 69.32
N GLU A 63 -62.38 -18.00 70.20
CA GLU A 63 -60.95 -18.00 69.84
C GLU A 63 -60.48 -19.40 69.42
N ILE A 64 -59.75 -19.49 68.32
CA ILE A 64 -59.20 -20.76 67.80
C ILE A 64 -58.11 -21.26 68.75
N TYR A 65 -58.14 -22.56 69.08
CA TYR A 65 -57.10 -23.17 69.92
C TYR A 65 -55.85 -23.51 69.12
N GLN A 66 -54.70 -23.49 69.81
CA GLN A 66 -53.48 -24.12 69.30
C GLN A 66 -53.47 -25.58 69.73
N PHE A 67 -53.42 -26.49 68.76
CA PHE A 67 -53.30 -27.91 68.98
C PHE A 67 -51.83 -28.29 68.98
N HIS A 68 -51.35 -28.91 70.06
CA HIS A 68 -49.93 -29.24 70.23
C HIS A 68 -48.98 -28.04 70.04
N GLY A 69 -49.42 -26.83 70.43
CA GLY A 69 -48.64 -25.59 70.28
C GLY A 69 -48.63 -25.02 68.86
N LYS A 70 -49.48 -25.51 67.95
CA LYS A 70 -49.58 -25.04 66.56
C LYS A 70 -50.99 -24.60 66.21
N TRP A 71 -51.09 -23.66 65.26
CA TRP A 71 -52.38 -23.29 64.68
C TRP A 71 -52.90 -24.38 63.74
N PRO A 72 -54.23 -24.61 63.68
CA PRO A 72 -54.83 -25.60 62.80
C PRO A 72 -54.80 -25.11 61.35
N PHE A 73 -53.72 -25.42 60.63
CA PHE A 73 -53.57 -25.04 59.22
C PHE A 73 -54.36 -25.94 58.29
N LEU A 74 -54.95 -25.35 57.24
CA LEU A 74 -55.56 -26.12 56.16
C LEU A 74 -54.49 -26.85 55.35
N ARG A 75 -54.62 -28.17 55.24
CA ARG A 75 -53.72 -29.03 54.47
C ARG A 75 -54.05 -28.94 52.98
N ILE A 76 -53.06 -28.65 52.15
CA ILE A 76 -53.22 -28.54 50.68
C ILE A 76 -52.40 -29.65 50.02
N ILE A 77 -53.07 -30.57 49.31
CA ILE A 77 -52.43 -31.73 48.63
C ILE A 77 -51.54 -32.52 49.62
N GLY A 78 -51.98 -32.65 50.87
CA GLY A 78 -51.25 -33.37 51.92
C GLY A 78 -50.08 -32.61 52.59
N ILE A 79 -49.76 -31.38 52.17
CA ILE A 79 -48.74 -30.53 52.79
C ILE A 79 -49.36 -29.79 53.99
N GLN A 80 -48.69 -29.89 55.15
CA GLN A 80 -49.18 -29.30 56.40
C GLN A 80 -49.03 -27.77 56.42
N GLU A 81 -47.90 -27.22 55.98
CA GLU A 81 -47.64 -25.77 55.96
C GLU A 81 -47.15 -25.30 54.57
N LEU A 82 -48.08 -25.17 53.61
CA LEU A 82 -47.75 -24.94 52.19
C LEU A 82 -46.80 -23.77 51.94
N PHE A 83 -47.09 -22.60 52.51
CA PHE A 83 -46.28 -21.40 52.28
C PHE A 83 -44.89 -21.51 52.93
N SER A 84 -44.80 -22.06 54.15
CA SER A 84 -43.52 -22.32 54.81
C SER A 84 -42.66 -23.27 53.98
N THR A 85 -43.24 -24.35 53.45
CA THR A 85 -42.55 -25.29 52.53
C THR A 85 -42.03 -24.59 51.28
N LEU A 86 -42.86 -23.77 50.61
CA LEU A 86 -42.46 -23.04 49.40
C LEU A 86 -41.36 -22.02 49.68
N PHE A 87 -41.42 -21.29 50.78
CA PHE A 87 -40.39 -20.32 51.15
C PHE A 87 -39.08 -21.00 51.56
N SER A 88 -39.11 -22.17 52.21
CA SER A 88 -37.89 -22.95 52.49
C SER A 88 -37.22 -23.46 51.21
N ILE A 89 -38.00 -23.92 50.22
CA ILE A 89 -37.48 -24.25 48.88
C ILE A 89 -36.91 -22.99 48.19
N GLY A 90 -37.64 -21.88 48.28
CA GLY A 90 -37.20 -20.58 47.76
C GLY A 90 -35.85 -20.14 48.34
N ASN A 91 -35.63 -20.32 49.64
CA ASN A 91 -34.36 -20.02 50.31
C ASN A 91 -33.23 -21.01 49.99
N PHE A 92 -33.55 -22.25 49.62
CA PHE A 92 -32.56 -23.22 49.16
C PHE A 92 -31.91 -22.79 47.83
N ILE A 93 -32.68 -22.20 46.90
CA ILE A 93 -32.21 -21.84 45.55
C ILE A 93 -31.05 -20.84 45.56
N PRO A 94 -31.11 -19.67 46.24
CA PRO A 94 -29.99 -18.74 46.35
C PRO A 94 -28.74 -19.37 46.97
N ASN A 95 -28.91 -20.24 47.97
CA ASN A 95 -27.80 -20.95 48.60
C ASN A 95 -27.11 -21.91 47.62
N TYR A 96 -27.89 -22.61 46.78
CA TYR A 96 -27.35 -23.46 45.72
C TYR A 96 -26.64 -22.69 44.59
N ILE A 97 -27.19 -21.53 44.19
CA ILE A 97 -26.54 -20.64 43.22
C ILE A 97 -25.23 -20.10 43.82
N GLY A 98 -25.25 -19.67 45.08
CA GLY A 98 -24.07 -19.25 45.83
C GLY A 98 -23.00 -20.33 45.91
N PHE A 99 -23.38 -21.57 46.19
CA PHE A 99 -22.48 -22.72 46.16
C PHE A 99 -21.79 -22.88 44.79
N LYS A 100 -22.53 -22.84 43.68
CA LYS A 100 -21.95 -22.96 42.32
C LYS A 100 -20.93 -21.87 42.02
N LEU A 101 -21.23 -20.62 42.40
CA LEU A 101 -20.33 -19.48 42.23
C LEU A 101 -19.05 -19.67 43.06
N LEU A 102 -19.19 -19.99 44.34
CA LEU A 102 -18.06 -20.24 45.24
C LEU A 102 -17.20 -21.41 44.77
N TRP A 103 -17.82 -22.48 44.26
CA TRP A 103 -17.12 -23.65 43.74
C TRP A 103 -16.28 -23.34 42.50
N LYS A 104 -16.80 -22.50 41.60
CA LYS A 104 -16.06 -22.02 40.43
C LYS A 104 -14.82 -21.22 40.85
N HIS A 105 -14.98 -20.26 41.77
CA HIS A 105 -13.86 -19.46 42.27
C HIS A 105 -12.84 -20.29 43.04
N TYR A 106 -13.29 -21.25 43.85
CA TYR A 106 -12.41 -22.19 44.53
C TYR A 106 -11.51 -22.95 43.55
N LYS A 107 -12.08 -23.51 42.47
CA LYS A 107 -11.30 -24.22 41.42
C LYS A 107 -10.28 -23.31 40.73
N ILE A 108 -10.64 -22.07 40.43
CA ILE A 108 -9.74 -21.09 39.81
C ILE A 108 -8.54 -20.79 40.72
N GLU A 109 -8.78 -20.52 42.01
CA GLU A 109 -7.69 -20.18 42.93
C GLU A 109 -6.79 -21.39 43.26
N VAL A 110 -7.34 -22.62 43.26
CA VAL A 110 -6.55 -23.85 43.33
C VAL A 110 -5.64 -23.98 42.11
N SER A 111 -6.14 -23.70 40.90
CA SER A 111 -5.34 -23.70 39.67
C SER A 111 -4.21 -22.67 39.70
N LYS A 112 -4.43 -21.52 40.35
CA LYS A 112 -3.43 -20.45 40.55
C LYS A 112 -2.45 -20.71 41.69
N LYS A 113 -2.57 -21.85 42.40
CA LYS A 113 -1.78 -22.18 43.61
C LYS A 113 -1.89 -21.13 44.73
N ASN A 114 -3.00 -20.38 44.80
CA ASN A 114 -3.21 -19.35 45.82
C ASN A 114 -3.87 -19.95 47.07
N ILE A 115 -3.04 -20.40 48.01
CA ILE A 115 -3.48 -21.18 49.17
C ILE A 115 -4.35 -20.34 50.13
N GLU A 116 -4.11 -19.03 50.25
CA GLU A 116 -4.84 -18.16 51.18
C GLU A 116 -6.31 -18.00 50.80
N PHE A 117 -6.58 -17.72 49.52
CA PHE A 117 -7.95 -17.59 49.03
C PHE A 117 -8.63 -18.95 48.91
N THR A 118 -7.90 -20.01 48.57
CA THR A 118 -8.41 -21.39 48.61
C THR A 118 -8.96 -21.73 49.99
N ASN A 119 -8.22 -21.37 51.05
CA ASN A 119 -8.62 -21.56 52.44
C ASN A 119 -9.88 -20.77 52.82
N LEU A 120 -10.03 -19.55 52.32
CA LEU A 120 -11.19 -18.70 52.59
C LEU A 120 -12.44 -19.19 51.86
N TYR A 121 -12.33 -19.50 50.57
CA TYR A 121 -13.45 -20.04 49.77
C TYR A 121 -13.94 -21.38 50.29
N PHE A 122 -13.04 -22.25 50.78
CA PHE A 122 -13.43 -23.50 51.41
C PHE A 122 -14.34 -23.30 52.64
N VAL A 123 -14.04 -22.28 53.46
CA VAL A 123 -14.87 -21.97 54.64
C VAL A 123 -16.25 -21.46 54.23
N TYR A 124 -16.36 -20.65 53.18
CA TYR A 124 -17.67 -20.21 52.67
C TYR A 124 -18.46 -21.33 51.98
N LEU A 125 -17.78 -22.27 51.32
CA LEU A 125 -18.41 -23.47 50.80
C LEU A 125 -19.05 -24.29 51.92
N LEU A 126 -18.38 -24.43 53.07
CA LEU A 126 -18.94 -25.11 54.24
C LEU A 126 -20.25 -24.44 54.70
N VAL A 127 -20.28 -23.11 54.84
CA VAL A 127 -21.46 -22.35 55.25
C VAL A 127 -22.62 -22.57 54.26
N SER A 128 -22.33 -22.51 52.97
CA SER A 128 -23.33 -22.69 51.91
C SER A 128 -23.91 -24.11 51.90
N VAL A 129 -23.07 -25.14 52.04
CA VAL A 129 -23.52 -26.55 52.11
C VAL A 129 -24.40 -26.79 53.34
N VAL A 130 -23.99 -26.31 54.52
CA VAL A 130 -24.79 -26.47 55.76
C VAL A 130 -26.11 -25.71 55.66
N SER A 131 -26.11 -24.52 55.07
CA SER A 131 -27.34 -23.74 54.81
C SER A 131 -28.31 -24.47 53.88
N MET A 132 -27.80 -25.14 52.83
CA MET A 132 -28.63 -25.98 51.98
C MET A 132 -29.26 -27.15 52.74
N PHE A 133 -28.52 -27.82 53.64
CA PHE A 133 -29.10 -28.87 54.48
C PHE A 133 -30.15 -28.33 55.45
N ALA A 134 -29.94 -27.16 56.06
CA ALA A 134 -30.94 -26.55 56.94
C ALA A 134 -32.25 -26.25 56.21
N TRP A 135 -32.19 -25.61 55.03
CA TRP A 135 -33.40 -25.34 54.24
C TRP A 135 -34.08 -26.62 53.72
N PHE A 136 -33.30 -27.68 53.45
CA PHE A 136 -33.84 -28.99 53.10
C PHE A 136 -34.62 -29.63 54.26
N PHE A 137 -34.05 -29.66 55.47
CA PHE A 137 -34.74 -30.23 56.64
C PHE A 137 -35.91 -29.37 57.12
N SER A 138 -35.81 -28.03 57.01
CA SER A 138 -36.94 -27.11 57.20
C SER A 138 -38.08 -27.40 56.21
N THR A 139 -37.75 -27.66 54.93
CA THR A 139 -38.75 -28.07 53.93
C THR A 139 -39.45 -29.36 54.34
N LEU A 140 -38.70 -30.37 54.82
CA LEU A 140 -39.27 -31.64 55.25
C LEU A 140 -40.15 -31.50 56.51
N PHE A 141 -39.75 -30.65 57.45
CA PHE A 141 -40.50 -30.34 58.67
C PHE A 141 -41.85 -29.69 58.35
N HIS A 142 -41.86 -28.62 57.54
CA HIS A 142 -43.10 -27.93 57.15
C HIS A 142 -43.99 -28.76 56.21
N LEU A 143 -43.41 -29.72 55.50
CA LEU A 143 -44.16 -30.63 54.62
C LEU A 143 -45.03 -31.60 55.42
N LYS A 144 -44.46 -32.23 56.45
CA LYS A 144 -45.19 -32.97 57.48
C LYS A 144 -44.37 -32.96 58.76
N ASP A 145 -44.99 -32.50 59.83
CA ASP A 145 -44.38 -32.49 61.14
C ASP A 145 -44.26 -33.91 61.70
N THR A 146 -43.05 -34.26 62.11
CA THR A 146 -42.76 -35.45 62.89
C THR A 146 -41.61 -35.12 63.82
N TRP A 147 -41.60 -35.75 64.99
CA TRP A 147 -40.56 -35.54 66.01
C TRP A 147 -39.13 -35.61 65.45
N ASN A 148 -38.84 -36.53 64.54
CA ASN A 148 -37.51 -36.65 63.93
C ASN A 148 -37.17 -35.50 62.97
N ARG A 149 -38.15 -35.01 62.20
CA ARG A 149 -37.95 -33.91 61.24
C ARG A 149 -37.79 -32.58 61.94
N GLU A 150 -38.61 -32.33 62.97
CA GLU A 150 -38.48 -31.17 63.84
C GLU A 150 -37.09 -31.09 64.47
N ARG A 151 -36.61 -32.21 65.04
CA ARG A 151 -35.28 -32.27 65.63
C ARG A 151 -34.18 -31.92 64.64
N LEU A 152 -34.25 -32.45 63.42
CA LEU A 152 -33.27 -32.18 62.38
C LEU A 152 -33.31 -30.72 61.93
N ASP A 153 -34.48 -30.11 61.82
CA ASP A 153 -34.61 -28.69 61.47
C ASP A 153 -33.90 -27.79 62.49
N TYR A 154 -34.19 -27.97 63.78
CA TYR A 154 -33.55 -27.18 64.85
C TYR A 154 -32.03 -27.42 64.94
N LEU A 155 -31.57 -28.67 64.77
CA LEU A 155 -30.15 -28.99 64.80
C LEU A 155 -29.40 -28.34 63.63
N PHE A 156 -29.92 -28.44 62.40
CA PHE A 156 -29.30 -27.83 61.23
C PHE A 156 -29.41 -26.31 61.24
N ALA A 157 -30.52 -25.74 61.73
CA ALA A 157 -30.63 -24.30 61.99
C ALA A 157 -29.50 -23.82 62.91
N GLY A 158 -29.24 -24.51 64.03
CA GLY A 158 -28.12 -24.17 64.91
C GLY A 158 -26.75 -24.36 64.25
N MET A 159 -26.61 -25.37 63.37
CA MET A 159 -25.38 -25.59 62.60
C MET A 159 -25.10 -24.45 61.61
N THR A 160 -26.12 -23.84 61.00
CA THR A 160 -25.94 -22.68 60.11
C THR A 160 -25.41 -21.46 60.86
N VAL A 161 -25.94 -21.18 62.05
CA VAL A 161 -25.48 -20.08 62.89
C VAL A 161 -24.03 -20.29 63.31
N LEU A 162 -23.67 -21.50 63.74
CA LEU A 162 -22.30 -21.79 64.16
C LEU A 162 -21.29 -21.76 63.00
N THR A 163 -21.65 -22.29 61.84
CA THR A 163 -20.77 -22.24 60.66
C THR A 163 -20.66 -20.82 60.10
N GLY A 164 -21.72 -20.01 60.15
CA GLY A 164 -21.69 -18.58 59.84
C GLY A 164 -20.76 -17.81 60.78
N PHE A 165 -20.85 -18.07 62.10
CA PHE A 165 -19.93 -17.53 63.11
C PHE A 165 -18.47 -17.92 62.81
N TYR A 166 -18.20 -19.20 62.53
CA TYR A 166 -16.87 -19.67 62.15
C TYR A 166 -16.35 -18.93 60.90
N GLY A 167 -17.19 -18.77 59.87
CA GLY A 167 -16.85 -18.09 58.63
C GLY A 167 -16.46 -16.62 58.82
N ILE A 168 -17.23 -15.87 59.62
CA ILE A 168 -16.90 -14.46 59.87
C ILE A 168 -15.67 -14.29 60.77
N VAL A 169 -15.48 -15.15 61.77
CA VAL A 169 -14.29 -15.13 62.65
C VAL A 169 -13.02 -15.43 61.85
N VAL A 170 -13.06 -16.41 60.94
CA VAL A 170 -11.94 -16.70 60.03
C VAL A 170 -11.60 -15.49 59.16
N ARG A 171 -12.60 -14.76 58.66
CA ARG A 171 -12.39 -13.55 57.84
C ARG A 171 -11.85 -12.38 58.67
N PHE A 172 -12.46 -12.12 59.82
CA PHE A 172 -12.16 -10.98 60.69
C PHE A 172 -10.73 -11.06 61.24
N PHE A 173 -10.33 -12.20 61.80
CA PHE A 173 -8.99 -12.42 62.33
C PHE A 173 -7.97 -12.87 61.26
N LYS A 174 -8.36 -12.86 59.98
CA LYS A 174 -7.51 -13.26 58.84
C LYS A 174 -6.86 -14.63 59.02
N LEU A 175 -7.63 -15.59 59.54
CA LEU A 175 -7.17 -16.96 59.81
C LEU A 175 -7.03 -17.81 58.54
N TYR A 176 -7.41 -17.27 57.38
CA TYR A 176 -7.19 -17.88 56.07
C TYR A 176 -5.74 -17.76 55.56
N LYS A 177 -4.95 -16.83 56.14
CA LYS A 177 -3.52 -16.68 55.84
C LYS A 177 -2.72 -17.90 56.29
N LEU A 178 -1.62 -18.18 55.58
CA LEU A 178 -0.76 -19.34 55.84
C LEU A 178 -0.23 -19.37 57.28
N GLU A 179 0.20 -18.21 57.81
CA GLU A 179 0.74 -18.06 59.17
C GLU A 179 -0.25 -18.45 60.28
N ASN A 180 -1.55 -18.30 60.04
CA ASN A 180 -2.60 -18.54 61.04
C ASN A 180 -3.35 -19.87 60.82
N ASN A 181 -2.87 -20.74 59.95
CA ASN A 181 -3.55 -21.97 59.57
C ASN A 181 -3.77 -22.92 60.77
N ILE A 182 -2.80 -23.01 61.69
CA ILE A 182 -2.93 -23.80 62.92
C ILE A 182 -4.07 -23.26 63.80
N LYS A 183 -4.14 -21.93 63.98
CA LYS A 183 -5.21 -21.27 64.75
C LYS A 183 -6.60 -21.53 64.14
N ARG A 184 -6.70 -21.52 62.81
CA ARG A 184 -7.95 -21.87 62.09
C ARG A 184 -8.41 -23.30 62.38
N ARG A 185 -7.47 -24.27 62.39
CA ARG A 185 -7.77 -25.67 62.68
C ARG A 185 -8.22 -25.85 64.13
N ILE A 186 -7.53 -25.23 65.09
CA ILE A 186 -7.92 -25.24 66.51
C ILE A 186 -9.32 -24.67 66.67
N LEU A 187 -9.61 -23.50 66.08
CA LEU A 187 -10.94 -22.89 66.12
C LEU A 187 -12.02 -23.82 65.53
N GLY A 188 -11.73 -24.50 64.42
CA GLY A 188 -12.64 -25.47 63.82
C GLY A 188 -12.94 -26.66 64.75
N ILE A 189 -11.91 -27.21 65.41
CA ILE A 189 -12.07 -28.31 66.39
C ILE A 189 -12.93 -27.84 67.57
N VAL A 190 -12.70 -26.63 68.09
CA VAL A 190 -13.49 -26.05 69.19
C VAL A 190 -14.95 -25.85 68.77
N CYS A 191 -15.22 -25.36 67.56
CA CYS A 191 -16.60 -25.21 67.08
C CYS A 191 -17.29 -26.58 66.95
N ILE A 192 -16.60 -27.58 66.40
CA ILE A 192 -17.15 -28.94 66.27
C ILE A 192 -17.43 -29.56 67.64
N SER A 193 -16.51 -29.43 68.61
CA SER A 193 -16.73 -29.98 69.96
C SER A 193 -17.87 -29.29 70.70
N LEU A 194 -17.99 -27.96 70.58
CA LEU A 194 -19.11 -27.20 71.13
C LEU A 194 -20.44 -27.63 70.50
N TYR A 195 -20.47 -27.83 69.18
CA TYR A 195 -21.68 -28.29 68.51
C TYR A 195 -22.07 -29.71 68.94
N ILE A 196 -21.11 -30.63 69.02
CA ILE A 196 -21.39 -32.00 69.49
C ILE A 196 -21.92 -31.98 70.92
N ALA A 197 -21.32 -31.20 71.82
CA ALA A 197 -21.80 -31.04 73.19
C ALA A 197 -23.23 -30.46 73.22
N HIS A 198 -23.51 -29.46 72.37
CA HIS A 198 -24.84 -28.88 72.21
C HIS A 198 -25.87 -29.91 71.71
N VAL A 199 -25.53 -30.70 70.68
CA VAL A 199 -26.40 -31.77 70.15
C VAL A 199 -26.64 -32.85 71.21
N ILE A 200 -25.61 -33.29 71.94
CA ILE A 200 -25.76 -34.28 73.02
C ILE A 200 -26.70 -33.74 74.12
N ARG A 201 -26.54 -32.46 74.51
CA ARG A 201 -27.40 -31.81 75.49
C ARG A 201 -28.86 -31.74 75.03
N MET A 202 -29.09 -31.42 73.75
CA MET A 202 -30.42 -31.37 73.14
C MET A 202 -31.06 -32.76 73.04
N LEU A 203 -30.29 -33.80 72.73
CA LEU A 203 -30.79 -35.17 72.65
C LEU A 203 -31.13 -35.76 74.02
N TYR A 204 -30.41 -35.37 75.07
CA TYR A 204 -30.68 -35.83 76.44
C TYR A 204 -31.89 -35.12 77.07
N ASP A 205 -32.01 -33.80 76.88
CA ASP A 205 -33.12 -33.00 77.37
C ASP A 205 -33.47 -31.90 76.34
N TRP A 206 -34.59 -32.11 75.64
CA TRP A 206 -35.01 -31.31 74.49
C TRP A 206 -35.64 -29.99 74.96
N SER A 207 -34.80 -28.95 75.09
CA SER A 207 -35.21 -27.61 75.51
C SER A 207 -35.08 -26.60 74.38
N TYR A 208 -36.22 -26.12 73.87
CA TYR A 208 -36.26 -25.07 72.84
C TYR A 208 -35.66 -23.75 73.33
N THR A 209 -35.88 -23.41 74.61
CA THR A 209 -35.32 -22.20 75.23
C THR A 209 -33.81 -22.22 75.19
N TYR A 210 -33.19 -23.35 75.57
CA TYR A 210 -31.73 -23.51 75.51
C TYR A 210 -31.20 -23.41 74.07
N ASN A 211 -31.85 -24.06 73.10
CA ASN A 211 -31.44 -23.99 71.70
C ASN A 211 -31.48 -22.54 71.17
N MET A 212 -32.56 -21.81 71.49
CA MET A 212 -32.70 -20.42 71.09
C MET A 212 -31.65 -19.52 71.75
N GLU A 213 -31.35 -19.70 73.04
CA GLU A 213 -30.30 -18.94 73.73
C GLU A 213 -28.93 -19.13 73.07
N VAL A 214 -28.53 -20.37 72.78
CA VAL A 214 -27.24 -20.68 72.13
C VAL A 214 -27.17 -20.03 70.74
N ASN A 215 -28.22 -20.18 69.93
CA ASN A 215 -28.26 -19.63 68.58
C ASN A 215 -28.30 -18.09 68.56
N VAL A 216 -29.00 -17.46 69.50
CA VAL A 216 -29.03 -16.00 69.62
C VAL A 216 -27.66 -15.46 70.00
N ILE A 217 -26.93 -16.10 70.93
CA ILE A 217 -25.59 -15.67 71.35
C ILE A 217 -24.60 -15.70 70.16
N PHE A 218 -24.52 -16.83 69.45
CA PHE A 218 -23.63 -16.95 68.29
C PHE A 218 -24.09 -16.06 67.13
N GLY A 219 -25.40 -15.95 66.90
CA GLY A 219 -25.99 -15.14 65.85
C GLY A 219 -25.76 -13.64 66.02
N LEU A 220 -25.96 -13.11 67.23
CA LEU A 220 -25.67 -11.70 67.54
C LEU A 220 -24.18 -11.39 67.39
N THR A 221 -23.32 -12.29 67.86
CA THR A 221 -21.87 -12.13 67.72
C THR A 221 -21.44 -12.13 66.25
N GLN A 222 -21.99 -13.06 65.45
CA GLN A 222 -21.75 -13.11 64.01
C GLN A 222 -22.16 -11.81 63.32
N ASN A 223 -23.39 -11.32 63.56
CA ASN A 223 -23.91 -10.12 62.92
C ASN A 223 -23.12 -8.87 63.30
N PHE A 224 -22.71 -8.74 64.56
CA PHE A 224 -21.83 -7.64 65.01
C PHE A 224 -20.50 -7.61 64.24
N LEU A 225 -19.82 -8.77 64.13
CA LEU A 225 -18.56 -8.86 63.39
C LEU A 225 -18.74 -8.54 61.90
N TRP A 226 -19.87 -8.93 61.32
CA TRP A 226 -20.21 -8.65 59.92
C TRP A 226 -20.41 -7.15 59.67
N VAL A 227 -21.18 -6.47 60.54
CA VAL A 227 -21.41 -5.01 60.45
C VAL A 227 -20.10 -4.25 60.62
N TYR A 228 -19.30 -4.59 61.64
CA TYR A 228 -18.00 -3.95 61.85
C TYR A 228 -17.09 -4.10 60.62
N LEU A 229 -16.96 -5.30 60.08
CA LEU A 229 -16.10 -5.57 58.93
C LEU A 229 -16.58 -4.81 57.68
N SER A 230 -17.89 -4.68 57.50
CA SER A 230 -18.49 -3.92 56.40
C SER A 230 -18.19 -2.43 56.51
N ILE A 231 -18.36 -1.82 57.69
CA ILE A 231 -18.04 -0.41 57.94
C ILE A 231 -16.54 -0.15 57.77
N HIS A 232 -15.70 -1.02 58.32
CA HIS A 232 -14.25 -0.91 58.18
C HIS A 232 -13.81 -0.97 56.71
N GLN A 233 -14.37 -1.90 55.93
CA GLN A 233 -14.05 -2.04 54.52
C GLN A 233 -14.58 -0.85 53.70
N PHE A 234 -15.78 -0.36 53.99
CA PHE A 234 -16.36 0.82 53.35
C PHE A 234 -15.50 2.07 53.59
N ASN A 235 -15.09 2.33 54.83
CA ASN A 235 -14.23 3.46 55.16
C ASN A 235 -12.85 3.35 54.50
N LYS A 236 -12.29 2.14 54.39
CA LYS A 236 -11.05 1.89 53.67
C LYS A 236 -11.17 2.16 52.17
N LEU A 237 -12.29 1.79 51.55
CA LEU A 237 -12.55 2.04 50.13
C LEU A 237 -12.83 3.52 49.87
N LYS A 238 -13.61 4.20 50.73
CA LYS A 238 -13.91 5.63 50.63
C LYS A 238 -12.65 6.51 50.68
N ASN A 239 -11.64 6.10 51.46
CA ASN A 239 -10.39 6.87 51.62
C ASN A 239 -9.31 6.54 50.57
N LYS A 240 -9.55 5.57 49.66
CA LYS A 240 -8.66 5.35 48.51
C LYS A 240 -8.96 6.44 47.47
N LYS A 241 -8.06 7.42 47.31
CA LYS A 241 -8.04 8.28 46.11
C LYS A 241 -7.82 7.37 44.90
N LEU A 242 -8.86 7.17 44.10
CA LEU A 242 -8.78 6.43 42.85
C LEU A 242 -7.91 7.20 41.86
N THR A 243 -7.06 6.49 41.14
CA THR A 243 -6.20 7.05 40.09
C THR A 243 -7.01 7.27 38.79
N LEU A 244 -6.53 8.15 37.89
CA LEU A 244 -7.16 8.44 36.58
C LEU A 244 -7.54 7.17 35.80
N ILE A 245 -6.67 6.16 35.86
CA ILE A 245 -6.85 4.85 35.20
C ILE A 245 -8.08 4.12 35.76
N GLU A 246 -8.26 4.13 37.07
CA GLU A 246 -9.40 3.46 37.70
C GLU A 246 -10.73 4.13 37.35
N ASN A 247 -10.78 5.46 37.16
CA ASN A 247 -12.00 6.17 36.74
C ASN A 247 -12.36 5.94 35.25
N ILE A 248 -11.38 5.89 34.35
CA ILE A 248 -11.62 5.61 32.92
C ILE A 248 -11.99 4.14 32.68
N VAL A 249 -11.48 3.23 33.51
CA VAL A 249 -11.69 1.77 33.40
C VAL A 249 -12.92 1.29 34.21
N ASN A 250 -13.51 2.12 35.09
CA ASN A 250 -14.61 1.68 35.94
C ASN A 250 -15.87 1.35 35.13
N LYS A 251 -16.15 0.05 35.01
CA LYS A 251 -17.31 -0.48 34.28
C LYS A 251 -18.65 0.01 34.84
N ASP A 252 -18.70 0.30 36.14
CA ASP A 252 -19.93 0.66 36.85
C ASP A 252 -20.34 2.14 36.65
N TYR A 253 -19.39 3.02 36.29
CA TYR A 253 -19.65 4.45 36.07
C TYR A 253 -19.82 4.84 34.59
N ASN A 254 -19.34 4.03 33.62
CA ASN A 254 -19.10 4.50 32.24
C ASN A 254 -20.06 3.98 31.13
N TRP A 255 -21.16 3.26 31.41
CA TRP A 255 -21.82 2.45 30.35
C TRP A 255 -23.35 2.59 30.22
N THR A 256 -23.88 3.81 30.17
CA THR A 256 -25.29 4.07 29.79
C THR A 256 -25.51 4.46 28.31
N LEU A 257 -24.50 5.03 27.63
CA LEU A 257 -24.65 5.57 26.25
C LEU A 257 -24.43 4.56 25.12
N THR A 258 -23.52 3.59 25.27
CA THR A 258 -23.27 2.58 24.21
C THR A 258 -24.53 1.75 23.92
N PRO A 259 -25.30 1.29 24.93
CA PRO A 259 -26.59 0.64 24.68
C PRO A 259 -27.63 1.53 23.98
N SER A 260 -27.63 2.86 24.19
CA SER A 260 -28.61 3.75 23.55
C SER A 260 -28.34 3.92 22.05
N PHE A 261 -27.08 4.04 21.63
CA PHE A 261 -26.71 4.09 20.20
C PHE A 261 -27.00 2.75 19.47
N ILE A 262 -26.89 1.63 20.19
CA ILE A 262 -27.18 0.28 19.68
C ILE A 262 -28.67 0.05 19.53
N THR A 263 -29.46 0.45 20.53
CA THR A 263 -30.90 0.17 20.58
C THR A 263 -31.72 1.15 19.75
N ASN A 264 -31.22 2.38 19.56
CA ASN A 264 -31.92 3.41 18.80
C ASN A 264 -31.25 3.65 17.44
N PRO A 265 -31.86 3.23 16.31
CA PRO A 265 -31.30 3.42 14.98
C PRO A 265 -31.21 4.90 14.57
N ASP A 266 -32.05 5.78 15.15
CA ASP A 266 -32.12 7.20 14.77
C ASP A 266 -30.98 8.06 15.35
N VAL A 267 -30.25 7.56 16.34
CA VAL A 267 -29.10 8.28 16.91
C VAL A 267 -27.93 8.22 15.92
N LYS A 268 -27.52 9.39 15.43
CA LYS A 268 -26.37 9.55 14.55
C LYS A 268 -25.06 9.49 15.32
N LEU A 269 -24.00 9.00 14.69
CA LEU A 269 -22.67 8.89 15.30
C LEU A 269 -22.12 10.24 15.76
N VAL A 270 -22.42 11.35 15.07
CA VAL A 270 -21.98 12.70 15.47
C VAL A 270 -22.51 13.08 16.86
N ASP A 271 -23.80 12.85 17.10
CA ASP A 271 -24.43 13.16 18.40
C ASP A 271 -23.85 12.27 19.51
N TYR A 272 -23.55 11.00 19.19
CA TYR A 272 -22.88 10.08 20.11
C TYR A 272 -21.44 10.53 20.44
N LEU A 273 -20.68 11.01 19.45
CA LEU A 273 -19.33 11.53 19.64
C LEU A 273 -19.33 12.77 20.54
N ASP A 274 -20.24 13.72 20.32
CA ASP A 274 -20.33 14.93 21.13
C ASP A 274 -20.67 14.61 22.60
N GLN A 275 -21.58 13.67 22.84
CA GLN A 275 -21.88 13.18 24.19
C GLN A 275 -20.68 12.47 24.84
N LEU A 276 -19.96 11.66 24.07
CA LEU A 276 -18.78 10.94 24.54
C LEU A 276 -17.65 11.91 24.91
N ILE A 277 -17.40 12.93 24.08
CA ILE A 277 -16.42 13.98 24.35
C ILE A 277 -16.81 14.77 25.60
N SER A 278 -18.09 15.15 25.74
CA SER A 278 -18.59 15.85 26.93
C SER A 278 -18.37 15.07 28.23
N ILE A 279 -18.52 13.74 28.19
CA ILE A 279 -18.23 12.88 29.35
C ILE A 279 -16.73 12.85 29.66
N ILE A 280 -15.89 12.71 28.64
CA ILE A 280 -14.43 12.71 28.81
C ILE A 280 -13.98 14.05 29.43
N GLU A 281 -14.48 15.16 28.91
CA GLU A 281 -14.23 16.50 29.42
C GLU A 281 -14.73 16.66 30.87
N THR A 282 -15.94 16.22 31.18
CA THR A 282 -16.52 16.30 32.53
C THR A 282 -15.68 15.49 33.54
N ASN A 283 -15.26 14.29 33.15
CA ASN A 283 -14.42 13.43 33.99
C ASN A 283 -13.04 14.06 34.25
N ILE A 284 -12.41 14.64 33.23
CA ILE A 284 -11.11 15.32 33.39
C ILE A 284 -11.27 16.63 34.16
N ASN A 285 -12.37 17.36 33.95
CA ASN A 285 -12.68 18.59 34.65
C ASN A 285 -12.95 18.36 36.15
N SER A 286 -13.46 17.19 36.53
CA SER A 286 -13.65 16.80 37.94
C SER A 286 -12.35 16.62 38.72
N LEU A 287 -11.20 16.56 38.04
CA LEU A 287 -9.88 16.47 38.67
C LEU A 287 -9.44 17.85 39.19
N ASP A 288 -8.87 17.87 40.39
CA ASP A 288 -8.32 19.08 41.02
C ASP A 288 -6.90 19.38 40.49
N ILE A 289 -6.83 19.81 39.21
CA ILE A 289 -5.59 20.08 38.46
C ILE A 289 -5.76 21.39 37.66
N GLN A 290 -4.65 22.08 37.35
CA GLN A 290 -4.60 23.26 36.48
C GLN A 290 -5.25 23.02 35.11
N GLN A 291 -5.90 24.06 34.56
CA GLN A 291 -6.66 23.98 33.30
C GLN A 291 -5.79 23.66 32.07
N SER A 292 -4.56 24.18 32.01
CA SER A 292 -3.61 23.88 30.94
C SER A 292 -3.28 22.40 30.89
N VAL A 293 -3.01 21.79 32.05
CA VAL A 293 -2.72 20.36 32.19
C VAL A 293 -3.92 19.50 31.80
N LYS A 294 -5.16 19.93 32.12
CA LYS A 294 -6.40 19.26 31.68
C LYS A 294 -6.51 19.21 30.15
N LYS A 295 -6.29 20.34 29.47
CA LYS A 295 -6.26 20.40 28.00
C LYS A 295 -5.18 19.48 27.42
N THR A 296 -3.99 19.45 28.04
CA THR A 296 -2.90 18.56 27.62
C THR A 296 -3.30 17.08 27.71
N TYR A 297 -4.03 16.65 28.74
CA TYR A 297 -4.51 15.26 28.83
C TYR A 297 -5.48 14.90 27.70
N ILE A 298 -6.44 15.77 27.39
CA ILE A 298 -7.40 15.55 26.29
C ILE A 298 -6.66 15.52 24.94
N PHE A 299 -5.71 16.43 24.76
CA PHE A 299 -4.84 16.46 23.59
C PHE A 299 -4.03 15.17 23.44
N LEU A 300 -3.32 14.71 24.48
CA LEU A 300 -2.56 13.46 24.45
C LEU A 300 -3.46 12.25 24.19
N PHE A 301 -4.68 12.26 24.70
CA PHE A 301 -5.66 11.23 24.40
C PHE A 301 -6.06 11.22 22.92
N SER A 302 -6.27 12.38 22.30
CA SER A 302 -6.53 12.46 20.84
C SER A 302 -5.33 11.96 20.00
N VAL A 303 -4.10 12.27 20.44
CA VAL A 303 -2.87 11.77 19.80
C VAL A 303 -2.79 10.25 19.92
N LEU A 304 -3.12 9.68 21.09
CA LEU A 304 -3.15 8.23 21.28
C LEU A 304 -4.14 7.55 20.33
N LEU A 305 -5.35 8.10 20.19
CA LEU A 305 -6.36 7.57 19.27
C LEU A 305 -5.89 7.61 17.81
N LEU A 306 -5.31 8.73 17.39
CA LEU A 306 -4.72 8.87 16.05
C LEU A 306 -3.61 7.83 15.82
N GLN A 307 -2.71 7.66 16.79
CA GLN A 307 -1.61 6.69 16.68
C GLN A 307 -2.14 5.25 16.65
N CYS A 308 -3.18 4.91 17.43
CA CYS A 308 -3.83 3.60 17.34
C CYS A 308 -4.37 3.34 15.93
N PHE A 309 -5.02 4.33 15.31
CA PHE A 309 -5.49 4.22 13.93
C PHE A 309 -4.35 4.02 12.94
N VAL A 310 -3.27 4.81 13.08
CA VAL A 310 -2.10 4.74 12.20
C VAL A 310 -1.38 3.39 12.30
N VAL A 311 -1.25 2.83 13.51
CA VAL A 311 -0.68 1.47 13.69
C VAL A 311 -1.52 0.42 12.98
N LEU A 312 -2.84 0.48 13.10
CA LEU A 312 -3.72 -0.51 12.49
C LEU A 312 -3.68 -0.47 10.96
N ASN A 313 -3.56 0.70 10.36
CA ASN A 313 -3.74 0.87 8.90
C ASN A 313 -2.45 1.11 8.11
N PHE A 314 -1.33 1.50 8.75
CA PHE A 314 -0.10 1.92 8.04
C PHE A 314 1.17 1.21 8.51
N SER A 315 1.42 1.07 9.83
CA SER A 315 2.71 0.55 10.33
C SER A 315 2.66 -0.88 10.88
N GLY A 316 1.56 -1.31 11.50
CA GLY A 316 1.47 -2.59 12.21
C GLY A 316 2.47 -2.76 13.38
N PRO A 317 2.47 -3.91 14.07
CA PRO A 317 1.53 -5.04 13.98
C PRO A 317 0.16 -4.74 14.62
N ASN A 318 -0.79 -5.68 14.49
CA ASN A 318 -2.14 -5.52 15.05
C ASN A 318 -2.14 -5.38 16.57
N ILE A 319 -2.94 -4.44 17.08
CA ILE A 319 -3.10 -4.20 18.52
C ILE A 319 -4.07 -5.24 19.09
N PRO A 320 -3.68 -6.05 20.10
CA PRO A 320 -4.47 -7.17 20.61
C PRO A 320 -5.58 -6.73 21.59
N PHE A 321 -6.51 -5.89 21.14
CA PHE A 321 -7.58 -5.32 21.97
C PHE A 321 -8.43 -6.38 22.70
N GLU A 322 -8.59 -7.58 22.12
CA GLU A 322 -9.43 -8.66 22.68
C GLU A 322 -8.76 -9.43 23.83
N LYS A 323 -7.42 -9.47 23.87
CA LYS A 323 -6.66 -10.19 24.90
C LYS A 323 -6.54 -9.39 26.21
N VAL A 324 -6.76 -8.07 26.15
CA VAL A 324 -6.46 -7.13 27.24
C VAL A 324 -7.76 -6.44 27.73
N ASN A 325 -8.75 -7.26 28.08
CA ASN A 325 -10.09 -6.80 28.47
C ASN A 325 -10.14 -5.91 29.74
N THR A 326 -9.04 -5.82 30.50
CA THR A 326 -8.97 -5.07 31.77
C THR A 326 -8.17 -3.77 31.70
N GLU A 327 -7.26 -3.58 30.74
CA GLU A 327 -6.32 -2.44 30.75
C GLU A 327 -6.76 -1.27 29.86
N PHE A 328 -7.53 -1.52 28.80
CA PHE A 328 -7.94 -0.49 27.82
C PHE A 328 -9.32 0.15 28.09
N GLY A 329 -9.94 -0.12 29.25
CA GLY A 329 -11.16 0.57 29.71
C GLY A 329 -12.33 0.52 28.72
N PHE A 330 -12.86 1.69 28.33
CA PHE A 330 -14.02 1.79 27.42
C PHE A 330 -13.71 1.29 26.00
N LEU A 331 -12.45 1.31 25.56
CA LEU A 331 -12.06 0.89 24.21
C LEU A 331 -12.26 -0.61 24.00
N SER A 332 -11.88 -1.46 24.96
CA SER A 332 -12.10 -2.92 24.85
C SER A 332 -13.59 -3.27 24.74
N ASN A 333 -14.41 -2.41 25.32
CA ASN A 333 -15.80 -2.63 25.61
C ASN A 333 -16.67 -2.14 24.42
N LEU A 334 -16.19 -1.19 23.62
CA LEU A 334 -16.74 -0.86 22.29
C LEU A 334 -16.57 -2.03 21.30
N TYR A 335 -15.47 -2.77 21.43
CA TYR A 335 -15.13 -3.83 20.47
C TYR A 335 -15.50 -5.25 20.94
N SER A 336 -15.95 -5.42 22.19
CA SER A 336 -16.45 -6.70 22.70
C SER A 336 -17.91 -6.99 22.36
N GLN A 337 -18.63 -6.02 21.78
CA GLN A 337 -20.07 -6.11 21.50
C GLN A 337 -20.39 -6.68 20.10
N THR A 338 -21.59 -7.26 19.98
CA THR A 338 -22.04 -8.09 18.84
C THR A 338 -22.12 -7.35 17.50
N GLY A 339 -22.02 -8.12 16.40
CA GLY A 339 -21.69 -7.65 15.04
C GLY A 339 -22.49 -6.47 14.47
N GLN A 340 -23.76 -6.29 14.82
CA GLN A 340 -24.61 -5.22 14.26
C GLN A 340 -24.15 -3.80 14.69
N PHE A 341 -23.64 -3.66 15.92
CA PHE A 341 -23.03 -2.41 16.37
C PHE A 341 -21.72 -2.13 15.63
N LYS A 342 -20.88 -3.16 15.47
CA LYS A 342 -19.60 -3.06 14.76
C LYS A 342 -19.80 -2.60 13.32
N THR A 343 -20.80 -3.14 12.61
CA THR A 343 -21.12 -2.73 11.24
C THR A 343 -21.65 -1.30 11.18
N LYS A 344 -22.57 -0.91 12.07
CA LYS A 344 -23.12 0.48 12.12
C LYS A 344 -22.01 1.50 12.44
N LEU A 345 -21.18 1.21 13.44
CA LEU A 345 -20.06 2.07 13.83
C LEU A 345 -19.06 2.25 12.69
N GLN A 346 -18.74 1.16 11.99
CA GLN A 346 -17.86 1.18 10.81
C GLN A 346 -18.45 2.06 9.70
N SER A 347 -19.69 1.79 9.28
CA SER A 347 -20.32 2.49 8.14
C SER A 347 -20.51 3.97 8.41
N GLU A 348 -20.98 4.35 9.61
CA GLU A 348 -21.17 5.76 9.95
C GLU A 348 -19.81 6.48 10.10
N SER A 349 -18.79 5.84 10.67
CA SER A 349 -17.46 6.44 10.77
C SER A 349 -16.86 6.73 9.38
N LEU A 350 -17.02 5.81 8.42
CA LEU A 350 -16.57 6.03 7.04
C LEU A 350 -17.35 7.15 6.35
N ALA A 351 -18.66 7.25 6.59
CA ALA A 351 -19.49 8.32 6.06
C ALA A 351 -19.07 9.70 6.58
N LEU A 352 -18.64 9.82 7.84
CA LEU A 352 -18.14 11.09 8.40
C LEU A 352 -16.77 11.50 7.87
N LEU A 353 -15.95 10.54 7.41
CA LEU A 353 -14.63 10.82 6.83
C LEU A 353 -14.69 11.13 5.32
N ALA A 354 -15.83 10.89 4.67
CA ALA A 354 -16.04 11.21 3.26
C ALA A 354 -16.10 12.73 3.07
N LEU A 355 -15.45 13.22 2.01
CA LEU A 355 -15.40 14.64 1.69
C LEU A 355 -15.33 14.84 0.17
N GLY A 356 -15.98 15.89 -0.34
CA GLY A 356 -15.95 16.22 -1.78
C GLY A 356 -16.59 15.16 -2.70
N GLY A 357 -17.39 14.24 -2.15
CA GLY A 357 -17.97 13.11 -2.90
C GLY A 357 -17.08 11.86 -2.96
N SER A 358 -15.83 11.93 -2.49
CA SER A 358 -14.94 10.79 -2.34
C SER A 358 -15.14 10.11 -0.98
N SER A 359 -15.33 8.80 -0.97
CA SER A 359 -15.44 7.99 0.24
C SER A 359 -14.11 7.33 0.61
N PRO A 360 -13.78 7.20 1.90
CA PRO A 360 -12.63 6.41 2.33
C PRO A 360 -12.80 4.93 1.97
N TYR A 361 -11.68 4.21 1.85
CA TYR A 361 -11.70 2.78 1.56
C TYR A 361 -12.49 1.97 2.61
N HIS A 362 -13.45 1.17 2.16
CA HIS A 362 -14.47 0.54 3.00
C HIS A 362 -13.94 -0.51 4.00
N LEU A 363 -12.80 -1.17 3.72
CA LEU A 363 -12.14 -2.12 4.63
C LEU A 363 -11.10 -1.48 5.56
N THR A 364 -11.14 -0.16 5.74
CA THR A 364 -10.27 0.53 6.69
C THR A 364 -10.47 -0.03 8.10
N ASP A 365 -9.41 -0.39 8.81
CA ASP A 365 -9.49 -0.97 10.16
C ASP A 365 -9.81 0.11 11.19
N LYS A 366 -10.99 0.01 11.82
CA LYS A 366 -11.44 0.84 12.96
C LYS A 366 -11.36 2.37 12.71
N PRO A 367 -12.07 2.90 11.69
CA PRO A 367 -12.10 4.32 11.34
C PRO A 367 -12.60 5.23 12.48
N PHE A 368 -13.37 4.69 13.43
CA PHE A 368 -13.82 5.41 14.63
C PHE A 368 -12.69 6.12 15.39
N PHE A 369 -11.50 5.51 15.46
CA PHE A 369 -10.35 6.12 16.14
C PHE A 369 -9.90 7.43 15.50
N LEU A 370 -9.88 7.49 14.16
CA LEU A 370 -9.54 8.69 13.43
C LEU A 370 -10.63 9.76 13.58
N VAL A 371 -11.90 9.38 13.45
CA VAL A 371 -13.04 10.29 13.60
C VAL A 371 -13.05 10.93 14.99
N LEU A 372 -12.89 10.13 16.05
CA LEU A 372 -12.84 10.65 17.41
C LEU A 372 -11.62 11.54 17.65
N ALA A 373 -10.45 11.17 17.12
CA ALA A 373 -9.26 12.01 17.21
C ALA A 373 -9.46 13.37 16.52
N LEU A 374 -9.98 13.39 15.28
CA LEU A 374 -10.28 14.61 14.54
C LEU A 374 -11.28 15.49 15.28
N LYS A 375 -12.38 14.92 15.77
CA LYS A 375 -13.42 15.68 16.49
C LYS A 375 -12.90 16.30 17.78
N VAL A 376 -12.10 15.56 18.55
CA VAL A 376 -11.47 16.09 19.77
C VAL A 376 -10.48 17.21 19.44
N LEU A 377 -9.66 17.06 18.39
CA LEU A 377 -8.72 18.09 17.94
C LEU A 377 -9.45 19.36 17.45
N GLU A 378 -10.58 19.22 16.74
CA GLU A 378 -11.44 20.33 16.32
C GLU A 378 -11.99 21.12 17.51
N ASN A 379 -12.55 20.40 18.50
CA ASN A 379 -13.11 21.01 19.70
C ASN A 379 -12.03 21.72 20.53
N LEU A 380 -10.84 21.12 20.67
CA LEU A 380 -9.72 21.73 21.40
C LEU A 380 -9.14 22.95 20.70
N GLN A 381 -9.12 22.97 19.36
CA GLN A 381 -8.66 24.10 18.58
C GLN A 381 -9.68 25.25 18.55
N GLY A 382 -10.97 24.94 18.70
CA GLY A 382 -12.06 25.93 18.64
C GLY A 382 -12.49 26.27 17.21
N ALA A 383 -12.57 25.26 16.34
CA ALA A 383 -13.13 25.42 14.99
C ALA A 383 -14.60 25.85 15.04
N TYR A 384 -15.00 26.83 14.22
CA TYR A 384 -16.39 27.31 14.18
C TYR A 384 -17.34 26.28 13.56
N ILE A 385 -16.82 25.52 12.59
CA ILE A 385 -17.53 24.47 11.87
C ILE A 385 -16.70 23.20 11.91
N SER A 386 -17.35 22.06 12.14
CA SER A 386 -16.72 20.73 12.11
C SER A 386 -16.74 20.18 10.69
N LEU A 387 -15.61 19.68 10.21
CA LEU A 387 -15.53 18.99 8.90
C LEU A 387 -16.31 17.67 8.88
N LEU A 388 -16.53 17.09 10.06
CA LEU A 388 -17.22 15.82 10.23
C LEU A 388 -18.76 15.98 10.23
N ASP A 389 -19.29 17.21 10.17
CA ASP A 389 -20.73 17.42 10.12
C ASP A 389 -21.24 17.50 8.67
N ILE A 390 -22.04 16.49 8.32
CA ILE A 390 -22.61 16.25 6.98
C ILE A 390 -23.40 17.47 6.47
N LYS A 391 -23.95 18.31 7.37
CA LYS A 391 -24.71 19.50 7.00
C LYS A 391 -23.87 20.56 6.27
N ASN A 392 -22.55 20.55 6.45
CA ASN A 392 -21.66 21.57 5.93
C ASN A 392 -21.15 21.29 4.51
N PHE A 393 -21.51 20.14 3.92
CA PHE A 393 -21.13 19.80 2.54
C PHE A 393 -21.74 20.71 1.46
N HIS A 394 -22.70 21.58 1.81
CA HIS A 394 -23.28 22.56 0.89
C HIS A 394 -22.51 23.88 0.79
N LEU A 395 -21.51 24.10 1.65
CA LEU A 395 -20.69 25.32 1.63
C LEU A 395 -19.66 25.27 0.49
N GLU A 396 -19.29 26.43 -0.05
CA GLU A 396 -18.17 26.52 -0.99
C GLU A 396 -16.86 26.13 -0.29
N SER A 397 -15.92 25.52 -1.03
CA SER A 397 -14.67 24.96 -0.48
C SER A 397 -13.82 26.01 0.26
N SER A 398 -13.74 27.24 -0.25
CA SER A 398 -13.04 28.35 0.41
C SER A 398 -13.69 28.75 1.74
N GLU A 399 -15.01 28.84 1.78
CA GLU A 399 -15.76 29.20 2.99
C GLU A 399 -15.67 28.11 4.07
N LEU A 400 -15.68 26.83 3.64
CA LEU A 400 -15.49 25.69 4.53
C LEU A 400 -14.10 25.73 5.19
N VAL A 401 -13.05 25.99 4.41
CA VAL A 401 -11.67 26.08 4.93
C VAL A 401 -11.54 27.24 5.91
N GLU A 402 -12.00 28.45 5.56
CA GLU A 402 -11.91 29.63 6.42
C GLU A 402 -12.61 29.45 7.78
N LYS A 403 -13.78 28.81 7.80
CA LYS A 403 -14.55 28.59 9.05
C LYS A 403 -14.12 27.34 9.82
N SER A 404 -13.37 26.43 9.18
CA SER A 404 -12.91 25.18 9.79
C SER A 404 -11.70 25.38 10.71
N PHE A 405 -11.04 26.55 10.72
CA PHE A 405 -9.96 26.83 11.66
C PHE A 405 -10.12 28.20 12.32
N ASN A 406 -9.62 28.31 13.56
CA ASN A 406 -9.48 29.57 14.27
C ASN A 406 -7.99 29.82 14.57
N MET A 407 -7.43 30.89 14.00
CA MET A 407 -6.04 31.32 14.24
C MET A 407 -5.93 32.44 15.28
N ASP A 408 -7.02 33.10 15.64
CA ASP A 408 -7.02 34.26 16.55
C ASP A 408 -6.64 33.87 17.98
N SER A 409 -6.74 32.59 18.31
CA SER A 409 -6.31 32.04 19.61
C SER A 409 -4.79 31.97 19.79
N ILE A 410 -4.01 32.04 18.71
CA ILE A 410 -2.53 31.98 18.73
C ILE A 410 -1.96 33.41 18.79
N GLU A 411 -2.05 34.04 19.96
CA GLU A 411 -1.41 35.33 20.24
C GLU A 411 -0.13 35.14 21.07
N LYS A 412 0.90 35.96 20.81
CA LYS A 412 2.21 35.92 21.52
C LYS A 412 2.12 36.10 23.05
N LYS A 413 1.00 36.59 23.59
CA LYS A 413 0.81 36.88 25.02
C LYS A 413 0.06 35.79 25.80
N ASN A 414 -0.45 34.75 25.12
CA ASN A 414 -1.23 33.70 25.77
C ASN A 414 -0.32 32.54 26.24
N PRO A 415 -0.35 32.15 27.54
CA PRO A 415 0.44 31.03 28.05
C PRO A 415 0.02 29.67 27.45
N ASP A 416 -1.21 29.56 26.94
CA ASP A 416 -1.73 28.36 26.27
C ASP A 416 -1.34 28.27 24.78
N SER A 417 -0.65 29.28 24.22
CA SER A 417 -0.35 29.38 22.78
C SER A 417 0.43 28.18 22.25
N PHE A 418 1.41 27.69 23.02
CA PHE A 418 2.19 26.48 22.70
C PHE A 418 1.31 25.23 22.52
N ILE A 419 0.32 25.04 23.40
CA ILE A 419 -0.57 23.87 23.38
C ILE A 419 -1.51 23.97 22.17
N ILE A 420 -2.07 25.15 21.90
CA ILE A 420 -2.97 25.38 20.77
C ILE A 420 -2.23 25.18 19.43
N ALA A 421 -1.01 25.69 19.32
CA ALA A 421 -0.17 25.47 18.14
C ALA A 421 0.17 23.99 17.93
N SER A 422 0.46 23.26 19.02
CA SER A 422 0.65 21.81 18.98
C SER A 422 -0.61 21.08 18.51
N ILE A 423 -1.80 21.51 18.96
CA ILE A 423 -3.09 20.97 18.51
C ILE A 423 -3.28 21.21 17.00
N CYS A 424 -3.01 22.42 16.50
CA CYS A 424 -3.09 22.73 15.07
C CYS A 424 -2.18 21.81 14.23
N TRP A 425 -0.94 21.61 14.67
CA TRP A 425 0.01 20.74 13.98
C TRP A 425 -0.48 19.28 13.96
N TRP A 426 -0.92 18.74 15.10
CA TRP A 426 -1.45 17.37 15.16
C TRP A 426 -2.77 17.21 14.41
N ARG A 427 -3.60 18.26 14.33
CA ARG A 427 -4.79 18.27 13.47
C ARG A 427 -4.42 18.20 12.00
N ALA A 428 -3.40 18.95 11.55
CA ALA A 428 -2.89 18.83 10.18
C ALA A 428 -2.40 17.40 9.88
N ARG A 429 -1.71 16.74 10.82
CA ARG A 429 -1.33 15.33 10.68
C ARG A 429 -2.53 14.39 10.56
N ALA A 430 -3.57 14.59 11.36
CA ALA A 430 -4.79 13.79 11.31
C ALA A 430 -5.56 13.98 9.98
N LEU A 431 -5.61 15.22 9.46
CA LEU A 431 -6.21 15.52 8.15
C LEU A 431 -5.41 14.88 7.00
N GLN A 432 -4.08 14.84 7.10
CA GLN A 432 -3.26 14.11 6.12
C GLN A 432 -3.48 12.60 6.17
N VAL A 433 -3.74 12.04 7.35
CA VAL A 433 -4.17 10.65 7.48
C VAL A 433 -5.52 10.45 6.79
N GLN A 434 -6.50 11.33 7.00
CA GLN A 434 -7.78 11.29 6.28
C GLN A 434 -7.60 11.38 4.75
N GLN A 435 -6.78 12.31 4.27
CA GLN A 435 -6.47 12.49 2.85
C GLN A 435 -5.93 11.20 2.21
N SER A 436 -5.10 10.44 2.94
CA SER A 436 -4.54 9.18 2.44
C SER A 436 -5.54 8.01 2.35
N LEU A 437 -6.75 8.16 2.92
CA LEU A 437 -7.81 7.15 2.85
C LEU A 437 -8.73 7.34 1.65
N LEU A 438 -8.76 8.56 1.08
CA LEU A 438 -9.60 8.91 -0.06
C LEU A 438 -8.99 8.41 -1.37
N SER A 439 -9.83 8.13 -2.37
CA SER A 439 -9.39 7.75 -3.71
C SER A 439 -8.71 8.89 -4.45
N ASP A 440 -9.22 10.11 -4.26
CA ASP A 440 -8.80 11.32 -4.96
C ASP A 440 -8.27 12.37 -3.97
N ILE A 441 -7.45 13.27 -4.51
CA ILE A 441 -6.87 14.39 -3.75
C ILE A 441 -7.98 15.39 -3.43
N SER A 442 -8.16 15.73 -2.15
CA SER A 442 -9.07 16.79 -1.73
C SER A 442 -8.30 18.10 -1.60
N SER A 443 -8.72 19.09 -2.37
CA SER A 443 -8.18 20.44 -2.29
C SER A 443 -8.46 21.10 -0.94
N GLU A 444 -9.58 20.76 -0.31
CA GLU A 444 -10.03 21.26 0.98
C GLU A 444 -9.14 20.76 2.12
N LEU A 445 -8.86 19.45 2.16
CA LEU A 445 -7.99 18.87 3.19
C LEU A 445 -6.54 19.36 3.06
N THR A 446 -6.06 19.51 1.82
CA THR A 446 -4.72 20.04 1.54
C THR A 446 -4.59 21.49 1.98
N SER A 447 -5.51 22.36 1.54
CA SER A 447 -5.49 23.79 1.87
C SER A 447 -5.64 24.04 3.38
N LEU A 448 -6.52 23.29 4.06
CA LEU A 448 -6.67 23.36 5.51
C LEU A 448 -5.42 22.85 6.24
N SER A 449 -4.79 21.77 5.76
CA SER A 449 -3.55 21.26 6.35
C SER A 449 -2.42 22.29 6.26
N LEU A 450 -2.29 22.98 5.12
CA LEU A 450 -1.31 24.05 4.92
C LEU A 450 -1.62 25.30 5.76
N SER A 451 -2.90 25.67 5.91
CA SER A 451 -3.28 26.82 6.73
C SER A 451 -3.03 26.57 8.23
N LEU A 452 -3.28 25.34 8.69
CA LEU A 452 -2.96 24.89 10.05
C LEU A 452 -1.43 24.78 10.29
N LEU A 453 -0.63 24.56 9.24
CA LEU A 453 0.83 24.52 9.29
C LEU A 453 1.47 25.82 8.77
N CYS A 454 1.08 26.95 9.35
CA CYS A 454 1.63 28.26 9.00
C CYS A 454 2.79 28.69 9.93
N ASN A 455 3.53 29.71 9.50
CA ASN A 455 4.70 30.23 10.24
C ASN A 455 4.36 30.68 11.68
N ARG A 456 3.11 31.08 11.95
CA ARG A 456 2.67 31.45 13.31
C ARG A 456 2.71 30.27 14.29
N VAL A 457 2.42 29.06 13.80
CA VAL A 457 2.41 27.84 14.63
C VAL A 457 3.81 27.50 15.06
N ILE A 458 4.76 27.44 14.13
CA ILE A 458 6.16 27.15 14.45
C ILE A 458 6.77 28.24 15.35
N ASP A 459 6.49 29.51 15.09
CA ASP A 459 6.96 30.64 15.92
C ASP A 459 6.52 30.52 17.39
N SER A 460 5.38 29.89 17.68
CA SER A 460 4.90 29.71 19.05
C SER A 460 5.43 28.46 19.77
N ILE A 461 6.02 27.52 19.02
CA ILE A 461 6.57 26.26 19.53
C ILE A 461 8.09 26.34 19.73
N VAL A 462 8.77 27.13 18.89
CA VAL A 462 10.21 27.35 18.94
C VAL A 462 10.60 27.96 20.30
N ASP A 463 11.68 27.43 20.89
CA ASP A 463 12.27 28.00 22.09
C ASP A 463 13.05 29.28 21.72
N HIS A 464 12.47 30.45 22.03
CA HIS A 464 13.09 31.76 21.79
C HIS A 464 14.23 32.09 22.75
N GLU A 465 14.35 31.38 23.89
CA GLU A 465 15.44 31.61 24.83
C GLU A 465 16.77 31.07 24.27
N ASN A 466 16.71 29.97 23.51
CA ASN A 466 17.87 29.33 22.88
C ASN A 466 17.66 29.10 21.38
N PRO A 467 17.80 30.14 20.52
CA PRO A 467 17.48 30.05 19.10
C PRO A 467 18.35 29.02 18.34
N ASN A 468 19.62 28.84 18.73
CA ASN A 468 20.56 27.90 18.10
C ASN A 468 20.55 26.50 18.73
N SER A 469 19.48 26.12 19.44
CA SER A 469 19.37 24.78 20.03
C SER A 469 19.21 23.71 18.95
N ASN A 470 19.82 22.54 19.15
CA ASN A 470 19.60 21.37 18.27
C ASN A 470 18.12 20.96 18.21
N TYR A 471 17.35 21.23 19.28
CA TYR A 471 15.91 20.99 19.31
C TYR A 471 15.17 21.87 18.30
N ASN A 472 15.44 23.18 18.28
CA ASN A 472 14.84 24.10 17.31
C ASN A 472 15.25 23.75 15.87
N GLN A 473 16.51 23.36 15.66
CA GLN A 473 16.97 22.89 14.35
C GLN A 473 16.16 21.67 13.87
N ASN A 474 16.03 20.64 14.71
CA ASN A 474 15.24 19.44 14.39
C ASN A 474 13.76 19.75 14.17
N LEU A 475 13.17 20.61 15.00
CA LEU A 475 11.77 21.04 14.89
C LEU A 475 11.50 21.75 13.55
N LEU A 476 12.40 22.65 13.15
CA LEU A 476 12.28 23.39 11.88
C LEU A 476 12.42 22.46 10.67
N ILE A 477 13.36 21.50 10.70
CA ILE A 477 13.49 20.50 9.63
C ILE A 477 12.19 19.69 9.53
N VAL A 478 11.66 19.18 10.66
CA VAL A 478 10.39 18.44 10.70
C VAL A 478 9.23 19.27 10.14
N TYR A 479 9.15 20.55 10.51
CA TYR A 479 8.14 21.48 9.99
C TYR A 479 8.18 21.61 8.47
N TYR A 480 9.35 21.91 7.89
CA TYR A 480 9.48 22.07 6.44
C TYR A 480 9.27 20.74 5.69
N LEU A 481 9.68 19.59 6.25
CA LEU A 481 9.43 18.29 5.61
C LEU A 481 7.95 17.91 5.62
N GLU A 482 7.20 18.23 6.69
CA GLU A 482 5.74 18.04 6.70
C GLU A 482 5.03 18.99 5.73
N GLN A 483 5.47 20.25 5.65
CA GLN A 483 4.95 21.18 4.62
C GLN A 483 5.21 20.65 3.20
N ALA A 484 6.43 20.16 2.92
CA ALA A 484 6.76 19.57 1.63
C ALA A 484 5.84 18.39 1.30
N LYS A 485 5.61 17.50 2.26
CA LYS A 485 4.70 16.36 2.12
C LYS A 485 3.27 16.79 1.81
N ILE A 486 2.73 17.77 2.54
CA ILE A 486 1.36 18.25 2.33
C ILE A 486 1.23 18.90 0.96
N ALA A 487 2.19 19.75 0.58
CA ALA A 487 2.23 20.36 -0.74
C ALA A 487 2.30 19.30 -1.86
N MET A 488 3.07 18.22 -1.66
CA MET A 488 3.12 17.10 -2.60
C MET A 488 1.78 16.35 -2.70
N ALA A 489 1.06 16.19 -1.59
CA ALA A 489 -0.26 15.55 -1.61
C ALA A 489 -1.31 16.37 -2.35
N GLY A 490 -1.09 17.67 -2.52
CA GLY A 490 -1.95 18.59 -3.28
C GLY A 490 -1.41 19.01 -4.65
N ASP A 491 -0.39 18.33 -5.18
CA ASP A 491 0.26 18.64 -6.47
C ASP A 491 0.80 20.08 -6.59
N LEU A 492 1.26 20.67 -5.46
CA LEU A 492 1.82 22.02 -5.41
C LEU A 492 3.36 22.02 -5.54
N GLU A 493 3.86 21.79 -6.75
CA GLU A 493 5.29 21.56 -7.03
C GLU A 493 6.25 22.63 -6.48
N LEU A 494 5.93 23.90 -6.68
CA LEU A 494 6.78 25.02 -6.25
C LEU A 494 6.92 25.07 -4.72
N GLN A 495 5.81 24.86 -4.00
CA GLN A 495 5.82 24.86 -2.54
C GLN A 495 6.57 23.65 -1.99
N THR A 496 6.46 22.49 -2.64
CA THR A 496 7.27 21.31 -2.31
C THR A 496 8.76 21.59 -2.44
N LEU A 497 9.18 22.21 -3.56
CA LEU A 497 10.57 22.53 -3.81
C LEU A 497 11.12 23.51 -2.76
N ASP A 498 10.40 24.59 -2.49
CA ASP A 498 10.80 25.61 -1.51
C ASP A 498 10.95 25.01 -0.11
N ALA A 499 10.00 24.18 0.32
CA ALA A 499 10.03 23.54 1.62
C ALA A 499 11.22 22.57 1.76
N ILE A 500 11.50 21.74 0.74
CA ILE A 500 12.65 20.83 0.72
C ILE A 500 13.99 21.61 0.72
N LEU A 501 14.08 22.73 -0.02
CA LEU A 501 15.28 23.55 -0.03
C LEU A 501 15.51 24.26 1.31
N ASN A 502 14.44 24.70 1.98
CA ASN A 502 14.53 25.29 3.31
C ASN A 502 14.94 24.26 4.37
N ALA A 503 14.39 23.03 4.32
CA ALA A 503 14.84 21.93 5.15
C ALA A 503 16.33 21.62 4.93
N ASN A 504 16.78 21.60 3.66
CA ASN A 504 18.19 21.37 3.33
C ASN A 504 19.10 22.44 3.94
N LYS A 505 18.79 23.73 3.74
CA LYS A 505 19.55 24.86 4.30
C LYS A 505 19.74 24.75 5.82
N ILE A 506 18.72 24.27 6.53
CA ILE A 506 18.74 24.14 7.99
C ILE A 506 19.49 22.88 8.43
N SER A 507 19.31 21.76 7.72
CA SER A 507 20.04 20.51 7.99
C SER A 507 21.55 20.59 7.70
N GLY A 508 21.92 21.40 6.70
CA GLY A 508 23.28 21.43 6.16
C GLY A 508 23.65 20.18 5.34
N LEU A 509 22.67 19.48 4.76
CA LEU A 509 22.89 18.28 3.96
C LEU A 509 23.59 18.64 2.64
N SER A 510 24.81 18.12 2.47
CA SER A 510 25.52 18.17 1.19
C SER A 510 25.10 16.98 0.34
N LEU A 511 24.62 17.24 -0.88
CA LEU A 511 24.04 16.23 -1.79
C LEU A 511 24.40 16.54 -3.24
N VAL A 512 24.84 15.53 -4.00
CA VAL A 512 25.01 15.61 -5.45
C VAL A 512 24.78 14.26 -6.13
N LEU A 513 24.11 14.27 -7.28
CA LEU A 513 24.02 13.15 -8.21
C LEU A 513 25.17 13.24 -9.22
N THR A 514 25.95 12.18 -9.38
CA THR A 514 27.10 12.13 -10.30
C THR A 514 27.24 10.76 -10.97
N GLY A 515 27.97 10.71 -12.09
CA GLY A 515 28.31 9.48 -12.79
C GLY A 515 29.55 8.79 -12.22
N CYS A 516 29.51 7.46 -12.12
CA CYS A 516 30.59 6.62 -11.61
C CYS A 516 30.71 5.32 -12.41
N LYS A 517 31.95 4.84 -12.64
CA LYS A 517 32.19 3.52 -13.23
C LYS A 517 31.92 2.44 -12.18
N ALA A 518 31.03 1.50 -12.48
CA ALA A 518 30.69 0.39 -11.60
C ALA A 518 30.69 -0.97 -12.30
N LYS A 519 30.98 -2.01 -11.51
CA LYS A 519 30.79 -3.42 -11.87
C LYS A 519 29.47 -3.91 -11.27
N MET A 520 28.65 -4.55 -12.09
CA MET A 520 27.33 -5.07 -11.71
C MET A 520 27.32 -6.60 -11.61
N THR A 521 28.33 -7.28 -12.17
CA THR A 521 28.43 -8.75 -12.18
C THR A 521 29.79 -9.21 -11.69
N LYS A 522 29.85 -10.41 -11.11
CA LYS A 522 31.06 -10.99 -10.51
C LYS A 522 32.17 -11.23 -11.54
N PHE A 523 31.81 -11.42 -12.81
CA PHE A 523 32.73 -11.75 -13.91
C PHE A 523 33.04 -10.56 -14.84
N GLN A 524 32.51 -9.37 -14.56
CA GLN A 524 32.73 -8.19 -15.38
C GLN A 524 34.17 -7.65 -15.23
N GLN A 525 34.90 -7.63 -16.35
CA GLN A 525 36.27 -7.09 -16.39
C GLN A 525 36.29 -5.56 -16.55
N LYS A 526 35.42 -5.01 -17.41
CA LYS A 526 35.32 -3.56 -17.68
C LYS A 526 34.12 -2.95 -16.98
N SER A 527 34.33 -1.89 -16.23
CA SER A 527 33.27 -1.17 -15.51
C SER A 527 32.46 -0.31 -16.46
N THR A 528 31.16 -0.19 -16.17
CA THR A 528 30.17 0.55 -16.97
C THR A 528 29.75 1.81 -16.22
N ALA A 529 29.40 2.87 -16.95
CA ALA A 529 28.90 4.11 -16.34
C ALA A 529 27.55 3.86 -15.66
N THR A 530 27.43 4.32 -14.42
CA THR A 530 26.23 4.22 -13.57
C THR A 530 26.07 5.49 -12.76
N LEU A 531 24.85 5.82 -12.34
CA LEU A 531 24.60 6.99 -11.47
C LEU A 531 24.78 6.61 -10.00
N THR A 532 25.36 7.52 -9.23
CA THR A 532 25.47 7.41 -7.77
C THR A 532 25.16 8.74 -7.11
N VAL A 533 24.57 8.67 -5.92
CA VAL A 533 24.30 9.84 -5.08
C VAL A 533 25.37 9.92 -4.01
N LEU A 534 26.12 11.01 -4.01
CA LEU A 534 27.06 11.34 -2.93
C LEU A 534 26.35 12.27 -1.95
N ALA A 535 26.32 11.88 -0.68
CA ALA A 535 25.66 12.66 0.36
C ALA A 535 26.38 12.57 1.70
N LYS A 536 26.44 13.71 2.41
CA LYS A 536 27.02 13.82 3.75
C LYS A 536 26.20 14.79 4.62
N SER A 537 25.77 14.28 5.77
CA SER A 537 25.06 15.02 6.82
C SER A 537 26.02 15.88 7.66
N ASN A 538 25.47 16.92 8.30
CA ASN A 538 26.20 17.73 9.26
C ASN A 538 26.43 16.95 10.58
N GLU A 539 27.63 17.07 11.17
CA GLU A 539 28.01 16.33 12.38
C GLU A 539 27.16 16.68 13.61
N THR A 540 26.70 17.92 13.72
CA THR A 540 25.87 18.36 14.85
C THR A 540 24.53 17.61 14.91
N LEU A 541 23.94 17.36 13.74
CA LEU A 541 22.68 16.66 13.57
C LEU A 541 22.85 15.16 13.91
N LEU A 542 23.93 14.54 13.42
CA LEU A 542 24.27 13.14 13.71
C LEU A 542 24.48 12.89 15.21
N ARG A 543 25.15 13.81 15.93
CA ARG A 543 25.37 13.69 17.39
C ARG A 543 24.07 13.80 18.20
N SER A 544 23.01 14.37 17.62
CA SER A 544 21.71 14.52 18.28
C SER A 544 20.82 13.28 18.18
N GLU A 545 21.14 12.35 17.28
CA GLU A 545 20.42 11.09 17.15
C GLU A 545 20.92 10.08 18.18
N GLN A 546 20.01 9.55 19.00
CA GLN A 546 20.30 8.43 19.88
C GLN A 546 20.46 7.17 19.02
N SER A 547 21.57 6.44 19.16
CA SER A 547 21.76 5.15 18.52
C SER A 547 20.82 4.11 19.13
N GLU A 548 19.61 4.06 18.62
CA GLU A 548 18.68 2.96 18.87
C GLU A 548 19.16 1.78 18.02
N ASN A 549 19.65 0.72 18.65
CA ASN A 549 19.92 -0.55 17.96
C ASN A 549 18.58 -1.13 17.51
N SER A 550 18.05 -0.66 16.37
CA SER A 550 16.82 -1.18 15.77
C SER A 550 17.13 -2.36 14.86
N PHE A 551 16.20 -3.29 14.80
CA PHE A 551 16.21 -4.38 13.84
C PHE A 551 15.76 -3.84 12.46
N ASP A 552 16.53 -4.07 11.41
CA ASP A 552 16.17 -3.70 10.03
C ASP A 552 15.08 -4.64 9.48
N PRO A 553 14.12 -4.18 8.65
CA PRO A 553 13.17 -5.08 7.99
C PRO A 553 13.92 -6.11 7.12
N GLN A 554 13.27 -7.24 6.83
CA GLN A 554 13.91 -8.32 6.08
C GLN A 554 14.30 -7.86 4.66
N ASP A 555 15.60 -7.75 4.37
CA ASP A 555 16.14 -7.48 3.03
C ASP A 555 16.38 -8.79 2.28
N VAL A 556 15.52 -9.07 1.29
CA VAL A 556 15.61 -10.24 0.41
C VAL A 556 16.84 -10.09 -0.48
N LYS A 557 17.76 -11.06 -0.39
CA LYS A 557 18.98 -11.11 -1.21
C LYS A 557 18.67 -11.57 -2.63
N LEU A 558 19.46 -11.08 -3.59
CA LEU A 558 19.34 -11.49 -5.00
C LEU A 558 19.78 -12.94 -5.20
N ASN A 559 20.79 -13.40 -4.46
CA ASN A 559 21.29 -14.79 -4.50
C ASN A 559 21.58 -15.32 -5.92
N ASP A 560 22.02 -14.42 -6.82
CA ASP A 560 22.33 -14.74 -8.22
C ASP A 560 23.83 -15.08 -8.37
N ASP A 561 24.14 -16.12 -9.14
CA ASP A 561 25.50 -16.59 -9.38
C ASP A 561 26.34 -15.63 -10.23
N LEU A 562 25.68 -14.79 -11.03
CA LEU A 562 26.30 -13.88 -11.99
C LEU A 562 26.32 -12.44 -11.47
N PHE A 563 25.23 -11.97 -10.86
CA PHE A 563 25.09 -10.59 -10.40
C PHE A 563 25.69 -10.32 -9.02
N LEU A 564 26.09 -9.07 -8.80
CA LEU A 564 26.44 -8.55 -7.47
C LEU A 564 25.19 -8.04 -6.74
N GLU A 565 25.16 -8.20 -5.42
CA GLU A 565 24.08 -7.66 -4.57
C GLU A 565 24.02 -6.12 -4.59
N ARG A 566 25.20 -5.49 -4.68
CA ARG A 566 25.38 -4.05 -4.82
C ARG A 566 26.39 -3.73 -5.93
N PRO A 567 26.21 -2.63 -6.69
CA PRO A 567 27.23 -2.14 -7.60
C PRO A 567 28.54 -1.92 -6.85
N GLN A 568 29.66 -2.35 -7.44
CA GLN A 568 30.99 -2.01 -6.94
C GLN A 568 31.57 -0.89 -7.78
N TYR A 569 31.76 0.28 -7.18
CA TYR A 569 32.24 1.49 -7.82
C TYR A 569 33.77 1.52 -7.86
N ASP A 570 34.36 1.95 -8.98
CA ASP A 570 35.82 2.07 -9.14
C ASP A 570 36.30 3.51 -8.85
N SER A 571 35.86 4.49 -9.65
CA SER A 571 36.26 5.91 -9.53
C SER A 571 35.10 6.85 -9.85
N ILE A 572 35.03 7.98 -9.14
CA ILE A 572 34.08 9.06 -9.37
C ILE A 572 34.56 9.87 -10.58
N GLY A 573 33.65 10.16 -11.51
CA GLY A 573 34.02 10.91 -12.71
C GLY A 573 34.89 10.11 -13.67
N ASP A 574 34.92 10.57 -14.91
CA ASP A 574 35.70 9.95 -15.97
C ASP A 574 36.77 10.95 -16.43
N SER A 575 37.98 10.83 -15.90
CA SER A 575 39.14 11.57 -16.42
C SER A 575 39.56 11.04 -17.80
N GLU A 576 39.31 9.77 -18.12
CA GLU A 576 39.63 9.19 -19.44
C GLU A 576 38.62 9.57 -20.52
N LEU A 577 37.33 9.65 -20.21
CA LEU A 577 36.30 10.06 -21.16
C LEU A 577 36.40 11.56 -21.49
N LEU A 578 37.11 12.36 -20.69
CA LEU A 578 37.44 13.76 -20.99
C LEU A 578 38.85 13.93 -21.57
N ASN A 579 39.84 13.11 -21.18
CA ASN A 579 41.20 13.19 -21.73
C ASN A 579 41.32 12.55 -23.12
N LEU A 580 40.44 11.61 -23.50
CA LEU A 580 40.27 11.20 -24.89
C LEU A 580 39.69 12.33 -25.75
N HIS A 581 39.13 13.38 -25.14
CA HIS A 581 38.48 14.46 -25.86
C HIS A 581 39.39 15.66 -26.13
N GLU A 582 40.51 15.91 -25.46
CA GLU A 582 41.37 17.03 -25.88
C GLU A 582 42.17 16.76 -27.18
N GLU A 583 42.46 15.49 -27.52
CA GLU A 583 43.12 15.14 -28.79
C GLU A 583 42.13 14.67 -29.89
N GLU A 584 40.92 14.21 -29.53
CA GLU A 584 39.89 13.75 -30.48
C GLU A 584 38.63 14.65 -30.58
N GLU A 585 38.59 15.82 -29.93
CA GLU A 585 37.44 16.76 -29.95
C GLU A 585 37.07 17.31 -31.33
N ASN A 586 37.93 17.13 -32.34
CA ASN A 586 37.59 17.52 -33.71
C ASN A 586 36.90 16.41 -34.52
N ASP A 587 36.92 15.14 -34.09
CA ASP A 587 36.50 14.02 -34.94
C ASP A 587 35.25 13.27 -34.43
N PHE A 588 34.81 13.44 -33.17
CA PHE A 588 33.57 12.82 -32.66
C PHE A 588 32.43 13.78 -32.29
N VAL A 589 32.65 15.10 -32.37
CA VAL A 589 31.59 16.11 -32.19
C VAL A 589 30.79 16.28 -33.49
N LYS A 590 30.20 15.18 -33.98
CA LYS A 590 28.99 15.26 -34.79
C LYS A 590 27.81 15.43 -33.85
N ARG A 591 27.68 16.69 -33.40
CA ARG A 591 26.46 17.24 -32.84
C ARG A 591 25.26 16.81 -33.69
N ILE A 592 24.33 16.13 -33.02
CA ILE A 592 22.94 16.60 -33.04
C ILE A 592 23.03 18.10 -32.72
N LYS A 593 22.93 18.95 -33.74
CA LYS A 593 22.61 20.36 -33.52
C LYS A 593 21.18 20.37 -32.96
N LEU A 594 21.06 20.23 -31.64
CA LEU A 594 19.92 20.80 -30.94
C LEU A 594 20.09 22.31 -31.11
N ASP A 595 19.19 22.90 -31.89
CA ASP A 595 19.12 24.33 -32.07
C ASP A 595 18.64 24.94 -30.74
N TYR A 596 19.59 25.33 -29.88
CA TYR A 596 19.32 25.99 -28.60
C TYR A 596 18.88 27.45 -28.76
N SER A 597 18.66 27.93 -29.99
CA SER A 597 18.20 29.29 -30.27
C SER A 597 16.82 29.62 -29.66
N ASN A 598 16.04 28.61 -29.26
CA ASN A 598 14.77 28.80 -28.54
C ASN A 598 14.86 28.66 -27.02
N ILE A 599 16.02 28.29 -26.44
CA ILE A 599 16.22 28.22 -24.97
C ILE A 599 17.00 29.44 -24.45
N SER A 600 17.52 30.29 -25.33
CA SER A 600 18.27 31.51 -24.95
C SER A 600 17.40 32.69 -24.50
N SER A 601 16.20 32.46 -23.96
CA SER A 601 15.38 33.53 -23.36
C SER A 601 15.18 33.41 -21.85
N PHE A 602 15.77 32.42 -21.16
CA PHE A 602 15.56 32.30 -19.71
C PHE A 602 16.74 31.90 -18.84
N GLU A 603 17.98 31.85 -19.34
CA GLU A 603 19.14 31.56 -18.47
C GLU A 603 20.31 32.48 -18.78
N ASN A 604 20.29 33.67 -18.18
CA ASN A 604 21.48 34.49 -17.97
C ASN A 604 21.36 35.24 -16.63
N THR A 605 21.46 34.50 -15.53
CA THR A 605 21.98 35.02 -14.26
C THR A 605 22.68 33.88 -13.54
N SER A 606 24.00 34.01 -13.41
CA SER A 606 24.90 33.14 -12.65
C SER A 606 24.55 33.14 -11.16
N THR A 607 23.55 32.35 -10.77
CA THR A 607 23.20 32.03 -9.37
C THR A 607 22.42 30.70 -9.21
N SER A 608 22.37 29.84 -10.25
CA SER A 608 21.35 28.78 -10.37
C SER A 608 21.84 27.33 -10.24
N VAL A 609 22.98 27.06 -9.59
CA VAL A 609 23.35 25.66 -9.23
C VAL A 609 22.53 25.16 -8.01
N ASN A 610 21.91 26.07 -7.25
CA ASN A 610 21.20 25.76 -5.99
C ASN A 610 19.67 25.65 -6.07
N SER A 611 19.06 25.68 -7.26
CA SER A 611 17.59 25.66 -7.40
C SER A 611 17.02 24.40 -8.05
N LYS A 612 17.79 23.30 -8.14
CA LYS A 612 17.28 22.00 -8.61
C LYS A 612 16.91 21.10 -7.43
N LEU A 613 15.82 20.32 -7.59
CA LEU A 613 15.37 19.33 -6.60
C LEU A 613 16.43 18.26 -6.34
N LEU A 614 17.26 17.94 -7.32
CA LEU A 614 18.44 17.09 -7.16
C LEU A 614 19.64 17.79 -7.84
N PRO A 615 20.65 18.26 -7.09
CA PRO A 615 21.84 18.86 -7.68
C PRO A 615 22.62 17.81 -8.49
N THR A 616 22.94 18.10 -9.74
CA THR A 616 23.63 17.19 -10.66
C THR A 616 25.02 17.73 -11.01
N ALA A 617 26.07 16.94 -10.80
CA ALA A 617 27.43 17.24 -11.27
C ALA A 617 27.73 16.46 -12.54
N ILE A 618 28.07 17.18 -13.63
CA ILE A 618 28.45 16.57 -14.90
C ILE A 618 29.95 16.31 -14.92
N LYS A 619 30.76 17.26 -14.44
CA LYS A 619 32.21 17.14 -14.31
C LYS A 619 32.61 16.87 -12.88
N GLU A 620 33.79 16.26 -12.69
CA GLU A 620 34.39 16.07 -11.36
C GLU A 620 34.63 17.41 -10.65
N SER A 621 34.94 18.48 -11.39
CA SER A 621 35.07 19.85 -10.88
C SER A 621 33.78 20.43 -10.30
N ASP A 622 32.62 19.92 -10.71
CA ASP A 622 31.30 20.42 -10.28
C ASP A 622 30.86 19.77 -8.95
N ILE A 623 31.59 18.76 -8.49
CA ILE A 623 31.32 18.08 -7.22
C ILE A 623 31.77 18.98 -6.06
N PRO A 624 30.92 19.24 -5.05
CA PRO A 624 31.30 20.03 -3.88
C PRO A 624 32.56 19.47 -3.20
N GLU A 625 33.48 20.34 -2.78
CA GLU A 625 34.76 19.94 -2.15
C GLU A 625 34.55 18.95 -0.98
N GLN A 626 33.47 19.13 -0.21
CA GLN A 626 33.09 18.27 0.92
C GLN A 626 32.76 16.82 0.53
N LEU A 627 32.36 16.60 -0.72
CA LEU A 627 31.92 15.30 -1.27
C LEU A 627 32.96 14.67 -2.21
N SER A 628 33.88 15.48 -2.76
CA SER A 628 34.93 15.03 -3.71
C SER A 628 35.78 13.86 -3.20
N ASN A 629 36.08 13.84 -1.90
CA ASN A 629 36.96 12.84 -1.26
C ASN A 629 36.22 11.61 -0.69
N ILE A 630 34.91 11.47 -0.91
CA ILE A 630 34.13 10.36 -0.35
C ILE A 630 34.23 9.13 -1.25
N ASP A 631 34.55 7.97 -0.68
CA ASP A 631 34.47 6.69 -1.39
C ASP A 631 32.99 6.31 -1.65
N PRO A 632 32.56 6.14 -2.92
CA PRO A 632 31.19 5.76 -3.25
C PRO A 632 30.75 4.42 -2.64
N ASN A 633 31.68 3.49 -2.38
CA ASN A 633 31.37 2.18 -1.81
C ASN A 633 31.21 2.19 -0.29
N ASN A 634 31.73 3.23 0.38
CA ASN A 634 31.77 3.33 1.84
C ASN A 634 31.49 4.77 2.31
N GLN A 635 30.29 5.26 1.95
CA GLN A 635 29.85 6.60 2.30
C GLN A 635 29.48 6.71 3.80
N PRO A 636 29.63 7.89 4.43
CA PRO A 636 29.27 8.11 5.83
C PRO A 636 27.76 7.91 6.09
N SER A 637 27.37 7.59 7.32
CA SER A 637 25.95 7.50 7.70
C SER A 637 25.28 8.87 7.62
N LEU A 638 24.03 8.91 7.15
CA LEU A 638 23.21 10.12 7.17
C LEU A 638 22.29 10.14 8.38
N SER A 639 21.83 11.32 8.78
CA SER A 639 20.77 11.45 9.79
C SER A 639 19.46 10.88 9.25
N SER A 640 18.56 10.43 10.13
CA SER A 640 17.23 9.95 9.74
C SER A 640 16.42 11.04 9.03
N LEU A 641 16.55 12.30 9.44
CA LEU A 641 15.89 13.43 8.78
C LEU A 641 16.43 13.66 7.37
N ASP A 642 17.74 13.50 7.14
CA ASP A 642 18.34 13.64 5.82
C ASP A 642 17.99 12.48 4.88
N HIS A 643 17.89 11.26 5.41
CA HIS A 643 17.34 10.14 4.63
C HIS A 643 15.90 10.46 4.17
N ILE A 644 15.07 11.07 5.03
CA ILE A 644 13.70 11.48 4.65
C ILE A 644 13.74 12.57 3.58
N GLN A 645 14.66 13.53 3.64
CA GLN A 645 14.83 14.51 2.56
C GLN A 645 15.06 13.84 1.20
N LEU A 646 15.91 12.80 1.16
CA LEU A 646 16.15 12.01 -0.04
C LEU A 646 14.87 11.30 -0.51
N MET A 647 14.12 10.68 0.40
CA MET A 647 12.85 10.00 0.07
C MET A 647 11.77 10.96 -0.44
N LEU A 648 11.67 12.19 0.11
CA LEU A 648 10.72 13.19 -0.38
C LEU A 648 11.13 13.76 -1.74
N ARG A 649 12.43 13.98 -1.98
CA ARG A 649 12.94 14.33 -3.32
C ARG A 649 12.62 13.25 -4.34
N MET A 650 12.83 11.98 -3.99
CA MET A 650 12.47 10.84 -4.83
C MET A 650 10.97 10.85 -5.17
N GLN A 651 10.10 11.06 -4.17
CA GLN A 651 8.66 11.11 -4.40
C GLN A 651 8.25 12.30 -5.29
N ALA A 652 8.83 13.48 -5.08
CA ALA A 652 8.57 14.64 -5.91
C ALA A 652 9.00 14.41 -7.37
N ILE A 653 10.14 13.75 -7.62
CA ILE A 653 10.54 13.35 -8.98
C ILE A 653 9.52 12.38 -9.57
N LEU A 654 9.07 11.37 -8.81
CA LEU A 654 8.08 10.39 -9.26
C LEU A 654 6.72 11.02 -9.63
N ASN A 655 6.26 12.01 -8.88
CA ASN A 655 4.98 12.68 -9.14
C ASN A 655 5.06 13.59 -10.38
N ASN A 656 6.21 14.20 -10.63
CA ASN A 656 6.35 15.25 -11.65
C ASN A 656 6.97 14.75 -12.97
N THR A 657 7.31 13.47 -13.07
CA THR A 657 7.87 12.88 -14.29
C THR A 657 6.93 11.86 -14.90
N PRO A 658 6.87 11.75 -16.24
CA PRO A 658 6.05 10.75 -16.90
C PRO A 658 6.49 9.34 -16.51
N ALA A 659 5.52 8.47 -16.27
CA ALA A 659 5.76 7.08 -15.88
C ALA A 659 6.60 6.33 -16.92
N ASN A 660 7.44 5.40 -16.45
CA ASN A 660 8.31 4.52 -17.24
C ASN A 660 9.49 5.18 -17.98
N ASN A 661 9.87 6.41 -17.63
CA ASN A 661 11.12 6.98 -18.15
C ASN A 661 12.35 6.22 -17.59
N ALA A 662 13.12 5.58 -18.48
CA ALA A 662 14.27 4.77 -18.11
C ALA A 662 15.37 5.58 -17.40
N LEU A 663 15.61 6.83 -17.81
CA LEU A 663 16.63 7.68 -17.19
C LEU A 663 16.23 8.09 -15.77
N VAL A 664 14.97 8.46 -15.58
CA VAL A 664 14.42 8.79 -14.26
C VAL A 664 14.52 7.57 -13.33
N ASN A 665 14.25 6.36 -13.83
CA ASN A 665 14.42 5.13 -13.03
C ASN A 665 15.88 4.93 -12.56
N GLU A 666 16.89 5.30 -13.35
CA GLU A 666 18.29 5.27 -12.92
C GLU A 666 18.63 6.36 -11.87
N GLU A 667 17.99 7.53 -11.93
CA GLU A 667 18.13 8.56 -10.90
C GLU A 667 17.50 8.10 -9.58
N LEU A 668 16.28 7.56 -9.65
CA LEU A 668 15.53 7.09 -8.50
C LEU A 668 16.23 5.91 -7.81
N ILE A 669 16.77 4.96 -8.57
CA ILE A 669 17.50 3.83 -7.98
C ILE A 669 18.78 4.30 -7.28
N ALA A 670 19.48 5.33 -7.79
CA ALA A 670 20.66 5.89 -7.13
C ALA A 670 20.32 6.53 -5.76
N ILE A 671 19.16 7.20 -5.65
CA ILE A 671 18.66 7.74 -4.37
C ILE A 671 18.35 6.61 -3.40
N VAL A 672 17.61 5.59 -3.85
CA VAL A 672 17.21 4.45 -3.00
C VAL A 672 18.42 3.66 -2.51
N GLN A 673 19.39 3.41 -3.40
CA GLN A 673 20.65 2.74 -3.06
C GLN A 673 21.43 3.50 -1.99
N ARG A 674 21.41 4.84 -2.01
CA ARG A 674 22.07 5.64 -0.97
C ARG A 674 21.53 5.40 0.43
N VAL A 675 20.24 5.09 0.56
CA VAL A 675 19.57 4.77 1.83
C VAL A 675 19.83 3.32 2.23
N ILE A 676 19.71 2.37 1.29
CA ILE A 676 19.82 0.92 1.56
C ILE A 676 21.27 0.50 1.85
N PHE A 677 22.26 1.12 1.20
CA PHE A 677 23.68 0.78 1.37
C PHE A 677 24.34 1.48 2.56
N SER A 678 23.56 2.15 3.43
CA SER A 678 24.03 2.64 4.72
C SER A 678 24.47 1.49 5.63
N SER A 679 25.22 1.80 6.70
CA SER A 679 25.67 0.77 7.66
C SER A 679 24.47 0.06 8.32
N GLN A 680 24.63 -1.22 8.63
CA GLN A 680 23.58 -2.03 9.26
C GLN A 680 23.07 -1.38 10.55
N ASN A 681 21.75 -1.41 10.76
CA ASN A 681 21.05 -0.81 11.90
C ASN A 681 21.28 0.70 12.10
N SER A 682 21.75 1.43 11.07
CA SER A 682 21.91 2.89 11.14
C SER A 682 20.68 3.67 10.69
N VAL A 683 19.73 3.02 10.03
CA VAL A 683 18.53 3.64 9.46
C VAL A 683 17.31 3.18 10.23
N ASN A 684 16.40 4.10 10.55
CA ASN A 684 15.13 3.74 11.18
C ASN A 684 14.33 2.75 10.31
N TRP A 685 13.72 1.74 10.93
CA TRP A 685 12.95 0.68 10.29
C TRP A 685 11.97 1.19 9.22
N LEU A 686 11.20 2.25 9.49
CA LEU A 686 10.19 2.75 8.54
C LEU A 686 10.83 3.37 7.30
N ILE A 687 11.91 4.12 7.47
CA ILE A 687 12.65 4.75 6.36
C ILE A 687 13.25 3.67 5.47
N PHE A 688 13.89 2.67 6.09
CA PHE A 688 14.49 1.56 5.38
C PHE A 688 13.44 0.68 4.67
N ALA A 689 12.33 0.37 5.33
CA ALA A 689 11.19 -0.34 4.72
C ALA A 689 10.61 0.42 3.52
N ARG A 690 10.51 1.76 3.62
CA ARG A 690 10.12 2.61 2.50
C ARG A 690 11.12 2.55 1.35
N ALA A 691 12.41 2.62 1.63
CA ALA A 691 13.45 2.51 0.60
C ALA A 691 13.40 1.13 -0.10
N LEU A 692 13.26 0.04 0.66
CA LEU A 692 13.07 -1.31 0.10
C LEU A 692 11.82 -1.41 -0.77
N TRP A 693 10.70 -0.81 -0.36
CA TRP A 693 9.48 -0.78 -1.15
C TRP A 693 9.72 -0.15 -2.52
N TYR A 694 10.33 1.03 -2.58
CA TYR A 694 10.62 1.69 -3.85
C TYR A 694 11.69 0.97 -4.67
N ARG A 695 12.74 0.41 -4.04
CA ARG A 695 13.71 -0.45 -4.73
C ARG A 695 12.99 -1.56 -5.47
N SER A 696 12.08 -2.23 -4.77
CA SER A 696 11.33 -3.37 -5.28
C SER A 696 10.47 -2.99 -6.48
N LEU A 697 9.79 -1.82 -6.42
CA LEU A 697 9.03 -1.30 -7.56
C LEU A 697 9.92 -1.00 -8.78
N LEU A 698 11.08 -0.39 -8.59
CA LEU A 698 12.02 -0.11 -9.69
C LEU A 698 12.62 -1.39 -10.27
N GLU A 699 12.90 -2.38 -9.43
CA GLU A 699 13.46 -3.67 -9.83
C GLU A 699 12.46 -4.57 -10.55
N THR A 700 11.16 -4.43 -10.26
CA THR A 700 10.10 -5.14 -11.01
C THR A 700 10.01 -4.74 -12.48
N ALA A 701 10.61 -3.61 -12.87
CA ALA A 701 10.69 -3.21 -14.28
C ALA A 701 11.80 -3.96 -15.05
N ARG A 702 12.76 -4.58 -14.36
CA ARG A 702 13.93 -5.24 -14.99
C ARG A 702 13.83 -6.76 -14.89
N PRO A 703 13.93 -7.51 -16.01
CA PRO A 703 13.70 -8.96 -16.01
C PRO A 703 14.53 -9.76 -15.02
N ARG A 704 15.77 -9.33 -14.74
CA ARG A 704 16.72 -10.07 -13.88
C ARG A 704 16.59 -9.78 -12.39
N THR A 705 15.91 -8.71 -12.01
CA THR A 705 15.68 -8.33 -10.59
C THR A 705 14.21 -8.42 -10.18
N VAL A 706 13.34 -8.78 -11.12
CA VAL A 706 11.89 -8.94 -10.93
C VAL A 706 11.57 -9.88 -9.77
N GLU A 707 12.22 -11.04 -9.67
CA GLU A 707 11.93 -12.03 -8.63
C GLU A 707 12.22 -11.49 -7.22
N ARG A 708 13.42 -10.91 -7.03
CA ARG A 708 13.79 -10.24 -5.76
C ARG A 708 12.79 -9.14 -5.43
N GLY A 709 12.45 -8.30 -6.40
CA GLY A 709 11.50 -7.21 -6.22
C GLY A 709 10.15 -7.70 -5.68
N ILE A 710 9.55 -8.71 -6.30
CA ILE A 710 8.24 -9.25 -5.86
C ILE A 710 8.34 -9.87 -4.46
N LEU A 711 9.36 -10.70 -4.21
CA LEU A 711 9.56 -11.36 -2.92
C LEU A 711 9.71 -10.32 -1.79
N GLN A 712 10.43 -9.24 -2.06
CA GLN A 712 10.58 -8.14 -1.14
C GLN A 712 9.25 -7.42 -0.87
N LEU A 713 8.41 -7.20 -1.90
CA LEU A 713 7.07 -6.63 -1.73
C LEU A 713 6.19 -7.53 -0.85
N TYR A 714 6.21 -8.86 -1.05
CA TYR A 714 5.50 -9.81 -0.19
C TYR A 714 5.96 -9.72 1.27
N SER A 715 7.27 -9.78 1.51
CA SER A 715 7.84 -9.69 2.85
C SER A 715 7.39 -8.42 3.58
N LEU A 716 7.45 -7.26 2.92
CA LEU A 716 7.01 -5.99 3.50
C LEU A 716 5.50 -5.95 3.81
N VAL A 717 4.65 -6.49 2.94
CA VAL A 717 3.20 -6.55 3.18
C VAL A 717 2.88 -7.49 4.36
N GLU A 718 3.56 -8.62 4.46
CA GLU A 718 3.40 -9.59 5.55
C GLU A 718 3.86 -9.01 6.91
N GLU A 719 4.98 -8.27 6.94
CA GLU A 719 5.50 -7.61 8.15
C GLU A 719 4.56 -6.52 8.74
N LEU A 720 3.63 -6.00 7.93
CA LEU A 720 2.59 -5.07 8.37
C LEU A 720 1.39 -5.77 9.03
N GLY A 721 1.39 -7.10 9.08
CA GLY A 721 0.37 -7.92 9.73
C GLY A 721 -0.75 -8.38 8.80
N VAL A 722 -0.55 -8.31 7.47
CA VAL A 722 -1.42 -9.00 6.50
C VAL A 722 -1.04 -10.48 6.52
N THR A 723 -1.45 -11.18 7.58
CA THR A 723 -1.16 -12.61 7.74
C THR A 723 -2.04 -13.39 6.79
N SER A 724 -1.41 -13.93 5.76
CA SER A 724 -2.11 -14.78 4.83
C SER A 724 -1.68 -16.21 5.04
N GLU A 725 -2.41 -16.93 5.87
CA GLU A 725 -2.35 -18.40 5.90
C GLU A 725 -2.87 -19.02 4.59
N GLN A 726 -3.45 -18.21 3.69
CA GLN A 726 -4.17 -18.65 2.48
C GLN A 726 -3.58 -18.11 1.17
N THR A 727 -2.50 -17.32 1.18
CA THR A 727 -1.93 -16.76 -0.06
C THR A 727 -1.21 -17.87 -0.78
N ALA A 728 -1.63 -18.16 -2.01
CA ALA A 728 -0.80 -18.87 -2.97
C ALA A 728 0.35 -17.94 -3.39
N ARG A 729 1.35 -17.82 -2.51
CA ARG A 729 2.64 -17.21 -2.82
C ARG A 729 3.21 -18.00 -4.00
N LEU A 730 3.66 -17.30 -5.06
CA LEU A 730 4.32 -17.91 -6.22
C LEU A 730 5.51 -18.80 -5.82
N PHE A 731 6.17 -18.43 -4.72
CA PHE A 731 7.37 -19.09 -4.21
C PHE A 731 7.14 -19.58 -2.78
N PRO A 732 7.57 -20.82 -2.44
CA PRO A 732 7.49 -21.34 -1.08
C PRO A 732 8.37 -20.52 -0.13
N LYS A 733 7.94 -20.41 1.14
CA LYS A 733 8.72 -19.68 2.16
C LYS A 733 10.02 -20.41 2.48
N THR A 734 11.13 -19.68 2.60
CA THR A 734 12.38 -20.23 3.15
C THR A 734 12.25 -20.45 4.66
N GLU A 735 13.10 -21.29 5.26
CA GLU A 735 13.10 -21.52 6.71
C GLU A 735 13.29 -20.20 7.50
N ASP A 736 14.12 -19.30 6.98
CA ASP A 736 14.35 -17.97 7.56
C ASP A 736 13.08 -17.10 7.52
N GLU A 737 12.32 -17.12 6.42
CA GLU A 737 11.04 -16.40 6.29
C GLU A 737 9.92 -16.95 7.18
N ILE A 738 9.97 -18.24 7.53
CA ILE A 738 9.01 -18.86 8.45
C ILE A 738 9.34 -18.49 9.89
N ASN A 739 10.63 -18.52 10.25
CA ASN A 739 11.08 -18.28 11.62
C ASN A 739 11.09 -16.79 11.99
N PHE A 740 11.31 -15.89 11.04
CA PHE A 740 11.41 -14.45 11.29
C PHE A 740 10.15 -13.81 11.94
N PRO A 741 8.91 -14.02 11.44
CA PRO A 741 7.71 -13.51 12.11
C PRO A 741 7.48 -14.15 13.48
N LEU A 742 7.87 -15.42 13.65
CA LEU A 742 7.70 -16.16 14.91
C LEU A 742 8.66 -15.65 16.00
N GLU A 743 9.92 -15.39 15.66
CA GLU A 743 10.89 -14.76 16.56
C GLU A 743 10.47 -13.33 16.94
N PHE A 744 9.96 -12.56 15.98
CA PHE A 744 9.43 -11.21 16.21
C PHE A 744 8.21 -11.19 17.15
N ILE A 745 7.28 -12.15 17.02
CA ILE A 745 6.02 -12.20 17.78
C ILE A 745 6.19 -12.84 19.16
N GLN A 746 7.11 -13.81 19.32
CA GLN A 746 7.22 -14.65 20.52
C GLN A 746 8.32 -14.22 21.50
N THR A 747 9.18 -13.27 21.14
CA THR A 747 10.27 -12.84 22.02
C THR A 747 9.79 -11.89 23.12
N THR A 748 10.11 -12.22 24.37
CA THR A 748 9.88 -11.37 25.56
C THR A 748 11.06 -10.42 25.86
N ASP A 749 12.07 -10.42 25.00
CA ASP A 749 13.34 -9.70 25.18
C ASP A 749 13.18 -8.27 24.65
N LEU A 750 13.13 -7.26 25.55
CA LEU A 750 12.90 -5.85 25.20
C LEU A 750 13.90 -5.29 24.18
N ASN A 751 15.11 -5.87 24.12
CA ASN A 751 16.16 -5.49 23.17
C ASN A 751 16.01 -6.17 21.78
N LYS A 752 15.10 -7.12 21.63
CA LYS A 752 14.79 -7.83 20.37
C LYS A 752 13.39 -7.53 19.85
N THR A 753 12.52 -6.95 20.68
CA THR A 753 11.19 -6.48 20.26
C THR A 753 11.31 -5.09 19.63
N LEU A 754 10.99 -4.97 18.34
CA LEU A 754 10.85 -3.65 17.71
C LEU A 754 9.67 -2.92 18.36
N THR A 755 9.96 -1.84 19.09
CA THR A 755 8.91 -1.09 19.78
C THR A 755 8.08 -0.31 18.76
N ASN A 756 6.74 -0.30 18.90
CA ASN A 756 5.84 0.46 18.01
C ASN A 756 6.25 1.94 17.86
N SER A 757 6.90 2.52 18.88
CA SER A 757 7.47 3.87 18.81
C SER A 757 8.49 4.04 17.68
N VAL A 758 9.34 3.04 17.43
CA VAL A 758 10.36 3.06 16.35
C VAL A 758 9.68 3.11 14.98
N ARG A 759 8.62 2.31 14.79
CA ARG A 759 7.83 2.28 13.54
C ARG A 759 7.05 3.59 13.30
N LEU A 760 6.61 4.26 14.37
CA LEU A 760 5.78 5.47 14.27
C LEU A 760 6.57 6.77 14.19
N ARG A 761 7.84 6.79 14.62
CA ARG A 761 8.63 8.01 14.82
C ARG A 761 8.62 8.98 13.64
N TYR A 762 8.72 8.46 12.41
CA TYR A 762 8.83 9.27 11.19
C TYR A 762 7.63 9.12 10.23
N ILE A 763 6.55 8.49 10.67
CA ILE A 763 5.41 8.17 9.79
C ILE A 763 4.73 9.41 9.19
N TYR A 764 4.69 10.51 9.94
CA TYR A 764 4.09 11.75 9.47
C TYR A 764 4.98 12.52 8.50
N LEU A 765 6.28 12.24 8.45
CA LEU A 765 7.22 12.89 7.54
C LEU A 765 7.25 12.26 6.14
N LEU A 766 6.91 10.97 6.04
CA LEU A 766 6.87 10.23 4.77
C LEU A 766 5.44 10.23 4.18
N PRO A 767 5.28 10.09 2.85
CA PRO A 767 3.97 9.90 2.24
C PRO A 767 3.33 8.62 2.81
N LEU A 768 2.12 8.76 3.33
CA LEU A 768 1.42 7.67 4.01
C LEU A 768 1.00 6.61 2.98
N MET A 769 1.29 5.34 3.27
CA MET A 769 0.81 4.20 2.48
C MET A 769 -0.07 3.30 3.34
N PRO A 770 -1.38 3.31 3.10
CA PRO A 770 -2.24 2.34 3.75
C PRO A 770 -1.89 0.90 3.31
N LYS A 771 -2.08 -0.06 4.22
CA LYS A 771 -1.77 -1.49 3.98
C LYS A 771 -2.44 -2.05 2.72
N TRP A 772 -3.72 -1.72 2.49
CA TRP A 772 -4.44 -2.17 1.30
C TRP A 772 -3.91 -1.55 0.00
N SER A 773 -3.36 -0.33 0.07
CA SER A 773 -2.76 0.33 -1.09
C SER A 773 -1.47 -0.38 -1.49
N MET A 774 -0.66 -0.79 -0.51
CA MET A 774 0.53 -1.61 -0.74
C MET A 774 0.15 -2.97 -1.33
N ASP A 775 -0.80 -3.65 -0.71
CA ASP A 775 -1.29 -4.96 -1.15
C ASP A 775 -1.88 -4.90 -2.58
N SER A 776 -2.64 -3.85 -2.90
CA SER A 776 -3.13 -3.61 -4.25
C SER A 776 -2.02 -3.35 -5.27
N LYS A 777 -0.94 -2.65 -4.88
CA LYS A 777 0.20 -2.40 -5.77
C LYS A 777 0.99 -3.68 -6.03
N LEU A 778 1.11 -4.55 -5.03
CA LEU A 778 1.65 -5.90 -5.18
C LEU A 778 0.80 -6.70 -6.19
N ALA A 779 -0.53 -6.69 -6.07
CA ALA A 779 -1.43 -7.36 -7.02
C ALA A 779 -1.28 -6.84 -8.46
N GLU A 780 -1.13 -5.52 -8.64
CA GLU A 780 -0.87 -4.90 -9.94
C GLU A 780 0.45 -5.41 -10.55
N LYS A 781 1.53 -5.46 -9.76
CA LYS A 781 2.81 -6.02 -10.22
C LYS A 781 2.75 -7.50 -10.54
N LEU A 782 1.99 -8.28 -9.78
CA LEU A 782 1.74 -9.69 -10.09
C LEU A 782 0.97 -9.85 -11.42
N LEU A 783 0.00 -8.98 -11.68
CA LEU A 783 -0.75 -8.97 -12.94
C LEU A 783 0.15 -8.61 -14.13
N GLU A 784 1.00 -7.60 -14.01
CA GLU A 784 1.99 -7.21 -15.03
C GLU A 784 2.91 -8.39 -15.41
N LEU A 785 3.23 -9.25 -14.44
CA LEU A 785 4.06 -10.44 -14.64
C LEU A 785 3.29 -11.67 -15.16
N GLY A 786 1.97 -11.58 -15.29
CA GLY A 786 1.10 -12.67 -15.70
C GLY A 786 0.71 -13.65 -14.59
N ALA A 787 1.02 -13.35 -13.32
CA ALA A 787 0.64 -14.16 -12.16
C ALA A 787 -0.80 -13.90 -11.70
N LEU A 788 -1.75 -14.19 -12.59
CA LEU A 788 -3.15 -13.82 -12.45
C LEU A 788 -3.82 -14.41 -11.19
N LYS A 789 -3.50 -15.66 -10.81
CA LYS A 789 -4.13 -16.31 -9.65
C LYS A 789 -3.76 -15.62 -8.32
N SER A 790 -2.48 -15.33 -8.10
CA SER A 790 -2.03 -14.65 -6.89
C SER A 790 -2.56 -13.21 -6.83
N ALA A 791 -2.60 -12.51 -7.97
CA ALA A 791 -3.21 -11.18 -8.05
C ALA A 791 -4.72 -11.20 -7.71
N LEU A 792 -5.43 -12.20 -8.25
CA LEU A 792 -6.86 -12.39 -8.02
C LEU A 792 -7.19 -12.60 -6.53
N GLU A 793 -6.44 -13.48 -5.85
CA GLU A 793 -6.64 -13.73 -4.41
C GLU A 793 -6.50 -12.44 -3.58
N ILE A 794 -5.54 -11.58 -3.94
CA ILE A 794 -5.37 -10.27 -3.29
C ILE A 794 -6.55 -9.35 -3.63
N TYR A 795 -6.96 -9.25 -4.89
CA TYR A 795 -8.09 -8.38 -5.27
C TYR A 795 -9.42 -8.82 -4.64
N GLU A 796 -9.69 -10.12 -4.52
CA GLU A 796 -10.87 -10.65 -3.83
C GLU A 796 -10.83 -10.34 -2.33
N ARG A 797 -9.67 -10.53 -1.68
CA ARG A 797 -9.47 -10.14 -0.27
C ARG A 797 -9.70 -8.66 -0.04
N LEU A 798 -9.23 -7.82 -0.95
CA LEU A 798 -9.40 -6.37 -0.92
C LEU A 798 -10.78 -5.93 -1.45
N GLN A 799 -11.67 -6.84 -1.86
CA GLN A 799 -12.97 -6.50 -2.45
C GLN A 799 -12.86 -5.49 -3.61
N LYS A 800 -11.74 -5.52 -4.35
CA LYS A 800 -11.55 -4.74 -5.58
C LYS A 800 -12.19 -5.49 -6.74
N TRP A 801 -13.53 -5.52 -6.74
CA TRP A 801 -14.33 -6.37 -7.62
C TRP A 801 -14.05 -6.14 -9.12
N THR A 802 -13.82 -4.89 -9.53
CA THR A 802 -13.49 -4.53 -10.91
C THR A 802 -12.14 -5.08 -11.37
N ASP A 803 -11.11 -4.97 -10.52
CA ASP A 803 -9.77 -5.51 -10.81
C ASP A 803 -9.78 -7.05 -10.81
N ALA A 804 -10.50 -7.66 -9.87
CA ALA A 804 -10.71 -9.12 -9.86
C ALA A 804 -11.47 -9.60 -11.11
N ALA A 805 -12.49 -8.87 -11.54
CA ALA A 805 -13.25 -9.21 -12.75
C ALA A 805 -12.40 -9.15 -14.02
N LEU A 806 -11.49 -8.17 -14.13
CA LEU A 806 -10.52 -8.11 -15.23
C LEU A 806 -9.57 -9.32 -15.22
N CYS A 807 -9.15 -9.79 -14.04
CA CYS A 807 -8.35 -11.01 -13.91
C CYS A 807 -9.13 -12.27 -14.33
N TYR A 808 -10.42 -12.38 -13.98
CA TYR A 808 -11.27 -13.48 -14.45
C TYR A 808 -11.50 -13.41 -15.96
N ALA A 809 -11.67 -12.21 -16.52
CA ALA A 809 -11.81 -12.01 -17.96
C ALA A 809 -10.54 -12.43 -18.72
N SER A 810 -9.35 -12.11 -18.20
CA SER A 810 -8.08 -12.50 -18.80
C SER A 810 -7.76 -14.00 -18.66
N THR A 811 -8.24 -14.66 -17.61
CA THR A 811 -8.15 -16.13 -17.44
C THR A 811 -9.20 -16.90 -18.26
N GLY A 812 -10.21 -16.21 -18.81
CA GLY A 812 -11.25 -16.78 -19.68
C GLY A 812 -12.57 -17.12 -18.98
N ASP A 813 -12.70 -16.87 -17.67
CA ASP A 813 -13.94 -17.10 -16.90
C ASP A 813 -14.85 -15.86 -16.92
N LYS A 814 -15.54 -15.67 -18.05
CA LYS A 814 -16.41 -14.50 -18.27
C LYS A 814 -17.62 -14.46 -17.32
N GLU A 815 -18.17 -15.61 -16.95
CA GLU A 815 -19.36 -15.68 -16.09
C GLU A 815 -19.06 -15.13 -14.68
N LYS A 816 -17.94 -15.56 -14.08
CA LYS A 816 -17.51 -15.00 -12.79
C LYS A 816 -17.13 -13.53 -12.89
N SER A 817 -16.51 -13.12 -13.99
CA SER A 817 -16.20 -11.70 -14.23
C SER A 817 -17.47 -10.83 -14.20
N ILE A 818 -18.52 -11.24 -14.93
CA ILE A 818 -19.81 -10.53 -14.94
C ILE A 818 -20.47 -10.54 -13.55
N LEU A 819 -20.44 -11.67 -12.84
CA LEU A 819 -20.98 -11.78 -11.48
C LEU A 819 -20.32 -10.76 -10.53
N LEU A 820 -18.99 -10.65 -10.55
CA LEU A 820 -18.26 -9.71 -9.70
C LEU A 820 -18.49 -8.26 -10.09
N ILE A 821 -18.60 -7.95 -11.37
CA ILE A 821 -18.94 -6.58 -11.82
C ILE A 821 -20.35 -6.21 -11.40
N ASN A 822 -21.32 -7.12 -11.53
CA ASN A 822 -22.68 -6.88 -11.05
C ASN A 822 -22.70 -6.64 -9.53
N LYS A 823 -21.91 -7.41 -8.77
CA LYS A 823 -21.71 -7.17 -7.33
C LYS A 823 -21.14 -5.77 -7.05
N ALA A 824 -20.15 -5.34 -7.83
CA ALA A 824 -19.60 -3.97 -7.72
C ALA A 824 -20.65 -2.89 -8.00
N LEU A 825 -21.52 -3.12 -9.00
CA LEU A 825 -22.59 -2.22 -9.39
C LEU A 825 -23.78 -2.23 -8.42
N GLU A 826 -23.99 -3.33 -7.69
CA GLU A 826 -24.93 -3.39 -6.56
C GLU A 826 -24.45 -2.53 -5.40
N GLU A 827 -23.13 -2.48 -5.16
CA GLU A 827 -22.50 -1.63 -4.14
C GLU A 827 -22.47 -0.15 -4.55
N ASP A 828 -22.04 0.16 -5.78
CA ASP A 828 -22.08 1.52 -6.35
C ASP A 828 -22.59 1.52 -7.81
N PRO A 829 -23.88 1.83 -8.02
CA PRO A 829 -24.46 1.94 -9.37
C PRO A 829 -23.84 3.04 -10.24
N ARG A 830 -23.15 4.01 -9.63
CA ARG A 830 -22.53 5.15 -10.32
C ARG A 830 -21.04 4.92 -10.64
N ASP A 831 -20.50 3.73 -10.38
CA ASP A 831 -19.13 3.43 -10.78
C ASP A 831 -19.01 3.29 -12.31
N ALA A 832 -18.58 4.38 -12.95
CA ALA A 832 -18.35 4.44 -14.39
C ALA A 832 -17.29 3.44 -14.87
N ARG A 833 -16.30 3.09 -14.02
CA ARG A 833 -15.28 2.10 -14.36
C ARG A 833 -15.90 0.70 -14.45
N SER A 834 -16.70 0.31 -13.47
CA SER A 834 -17.44 -0.97 -13.48
C SER A 834 -18.29 -1.15 -14.74
N TRP A 835 -19.06 -0.13 -15.13
CA TRP A 835 -19.84 -0.17 -16.38
C TRP A 835 -18.96 -0.33 -17.62
N SER A 836 -17.82 0.36 -17.67
CA SER A 836 -16.90 0.23 -18.81
C SER A 836 -16.30 -1.17 -18.90
N VAL A 837 -15.90 -1.76 -17.77
CA VAL A 837 -15.35 -3.12 -17.72
C VAL A 837 -16.44 -4.15 -18.09
N LEU A 838 -17.70 -3.92 -17.69
CA LEU A 838 -18.82 -4.76 -18.14
C LEU A 838 -18.94 -4.76 -19.66
N GLY A 839 -18.82 -3.59 -20.29
CA GLY A 839 -18.75 -3.44 -21.75
C GLY A 839 -17.56 -4.20 -22.36
N ASP A 840 -16.38 -4.17 -21.73
CA ASP A 840 -15.19 -4.89 -22.20
C ASP A 840 -15.36 -6.41 -22.18
N VAL A 841 -16.03 -6.95 -21.15
CA VAL A 841 -16.24 -8.39 -20.98
C VAL A 841 -17.35 -8.91 -21.89
N THR A 842 -18.42 -8.12 -22.06
CA THR A 842 -19.61 -8.48 -22.85
C THR A 842 -19.52 -8.07 -24.32
N ASN A 843 -18.60 -7.15 -24.67
CA ASN A 843 -18.52 -6.45 -25.95
C ASN A 843 -19.81 -5.69 -26.34
N ASP A 844 -20.61 -5.25 -25.37
CA ASP A 844 -21.81 -4.45 -25.63
C ASP A 844 -21.53 -2.94 -25.54
N PRO A 845 -21.71 -2.17 -26.64
CA PRO A 845 -21.47 -0.73 -26.63
C PRO A 845 -22.40 0.06 -25.70
N GLN A 846 -23.57 -0.46 -25.33
CA GLN A 846 -24.50 0.24 -24.43
C GLN A 846 -23.87 0.53 -23.06
N TYR A 847 -23.07 -0.42 -22.54
CA TYR A 847 -22.43 -0.24 -21.25
C TYR A 847 -21.30 0.81 -21.28
N TRP A 848 -20.58 0.93 -22.40
CA TRP A 848 -19.61 2.01 -22.57
C TRP A 848 -20.27 3.39 -22.69
N TYR A 849 -21.42 3.50 -23.38
CA TYR A 849 -22.19 4.75 -23.40
C TYR A 849 -22.68 5.12 -22.00
N LYS A 850 -23.19 4.15 -21.24
CA LYS A 850 -23.61 4.36 -19.84
C LYS A 850 -22.45 4.81 -18.95
N ALA A 851 -21.28 4.18 -19.05
CA ALA A 851 -20.07 4.60 -18.34
C ALA A 851 -19.68 6.06 -18.67
N TRP A 852 -19.81 6.44 -19.94
CA TRP A 852 -19.53 7.81 -20.40
C TRP A 852 -20.55 8.82 -19.87
N GLU A 853 -21.84 8.49 -19.85
CA GLU A 853 -22.90 9.34 -19.32
C GLU A 853 -22.74 9.62 -17.82
N ILE A 854 -22.34 8.59 -17.05
CA ILE A 854 -22.20 8.70 -15.60
C ILE A 854 -20.97 9.52 -15.20
N GLY A 855 -19.79 9.17 -15.73
CA GLY A 855 -18.52 9.69 -15.22
C GLY A 855 -17.57 10.25 -16.28
N ARG A 856 -17.99 10.35 -17.54
CA ARG A 856 -17.12 10.77 -18.67
C ARG A 856 -15.80 9.97 -18.71
N TYR A 857 -15.89 8.68 -18.40
CA TYR A 857 -14.75 7.79 -18.26
C TYR A 857 -14.04 7.59 -19.62
N ALA A 858 -12.79 8.06 -19.73
CA ALA A 858 -12.06 8.09 -20.99
C ALA A 858 -11.91 6.71 -21.65
N ASN A 859 -11.62 5.66 -20.86
CA ASN A 859 -11.42 4.31 -21.39
C ASN A 859 -12.70 3.75 -22.05
N ALA A 860 -13.89 4.14 -21.61
CA ALA A 860 -15.14 3.71 -22.25
C ALA A 860 -15.22 4.23 -23.70
N LYS A 861 -14.85 5.49 -23.91
CA LYS A 861 -14.80 6.10 -25.25
C LYS A 861 -13.66 5.55 -26.11
N ARG A 862 -12.49 5.26 -25.51
CA ARG A 862 -11.40 4.53 -26.18
C ARG A 862 -11.87 3.16 -26.68
N ASN A 863 -12.57 2.40 -25.84
CA ASN A 863 -13.03 1.05 -26.18
C ASN A 863 -14.15 1.10 -27.23
N LEU A 864 -15.07 2.08 -27.15
CA LEU A 864 -16.02 2.39 -28.23
C LEU A 864 -15.33 2.72 -29.55
N ALA A 865 -14.25 3.51 -29.52
CA ALA A 865 -13.48 3.81 -30.73
C ALA A 865 -12.87 2.55 -31.34
N LYS A 866 -12.22 1.71 -30.52
CA LYS A 866 -11.68 0.41 -30.97
C LYS A 866 -12.77 -0.50 -31.54
N TYR A 867 -13.96 -0.50 -30.93
CA TYR A 867 -15.11 -1.25 -31.40
C TYR A 867 -15.58 -0.78 -32.79
N TYR A 868 -15.67 0.52 -33.04
CA TYR A 868 -16.03 1.01 -34.39
C TYR A 868 -14.90 0.89 -35.41
N TYR A 869 -13.64 0.95 -34.96
CA TYR A 869 -12.47 0.74 -35.81
C TYR A 869 -12.35 -0.71 -36.29
N ASN A 870 -12.68 -1.68 -35.44
CA ASN A 870 -12.66 -3.10 -35.79
C ASN A 870 -13.84 -3.85 -35.14
N PRO A 871 -15.06 -3.69 -35.69
CA PRO A 871 -16.26 -4.24 -35.06
C PRO A 871 -16.27 -5.77 -35.09
N PRO A 872 -16.77 -6.44 -34.02
CA PRO A 872 -16.92 -7.89 -34.00
C PRO A 872 -17.85 -8.34 -35.12
N LYS A 873 -17.55 -9.47 -35.77
CA LYS A 873 -18.38 -10.01 -36.88
C LYS A 873 -19.84 -10.24 -36.47
N GLU A 874 -20.08 -10.60 -35.22
CA GLU A 874 -21.40 -10.86 -34.63
C GLU A 874 -22.30 -9.61 -34.56
N SER A 875 -21.70 -8.41 -34.55
CA SER A 875 -22.43 -7.14 -34.42
C SER A 875 -23.14 -6.70 -35.71
N GLY A 876 -22.77 -7.26 -36.86
CA GLY A 876 -23.28 -6.83 -38.18
C GLY A 876 -22.83 -5.43 -38.61
N LEU A 877 -21.94 -4.77 -37.86
CA LEU A 877 -21.42 -3.44 -38.17
C LEU A 877 -20.19 -3.52 -39.10
N THR A 878 -20.05 -2.56 -40.00
CA THR A 878 -18.84 -2.34 -40.79
C THR A 878 -17.92 -1.33 -40.11
N LYS A 879 -16.62 -1.40 -40.40
CA LYS A 879 -15.61 -0.46 -39.90
C LYS A 879 -16.04 1.00 -40.18
N ASP A 880 -16.22 1.78 -39.12
CA ASP A 880 -16.66 3.18 -39.15
C ASP A 880 -15.56 4.07 -38.54
N LEU A 881 -14.67 4.55 -39.41
CA LEU A 881 -13.52 5.33 -39.02
C LEU A 881 -13.90 6.70 -38.44
N GLN A 882 -14.98 7.32 -38.92
CA GLN A 882 -15.40 8.65 -38.45
C GLN A 882 -15.93 8.59 -37.01
N LYS A 883 -16.81 7.63 -36.70
CA LYS A 883 -17.25 7.43 -35.30
C LYS A 883 -16.11 7.06 -34.36
N SER A 884 -15.12 6.31 -34.86
CA SER A 884 -13.91 6.01 -34.09
C SER A 884 -13.14 7.29 -33.74
N ILE A 885 -13.00 8.24 -34.68
CA ILE A 885 -12.39 9.55 -34.43
C ILE A 885 -13.18 10.33 -33.38
N ASP A 886 -14.49 10.45 -33.53
CA ASP A 886 -15.33 11.24 -32.62
C ASP A 886 -15.24 10.69 -31.18
N CYS A 887 -15.26 9.36 -31.04
CA CYS A 887 -15.06 8.71 -29.75
C CYS A 887 -13.65 8.93 -29.18
N MET A 888 -12.60 8.87 -30.01
CA MET A 888 -11.24 9.16 -29.55
C MET A 888 -11.06 10.63 -29.15
N TYR A 889 -11.67 11.57 -29.87
CA TYR A 889 -11.65 12.99 -29.52
C TYR A 889 -12.26 13.23 -28.13
N ASP A 890 -13.43 12.64 -27.86
CA ASP A 890 -14.05 12.65 -26.53
C ASP A 890 -13.13 12.03 -25.46
N CYS A 891 -12.51 10.88 -25.76
CA CYS A 891 -11.56 10.22 -24.86
C CYS A 891 -10.37 11.11 -24.50
N LEU A 892 -9.75 11.73 -25.50
CA LEU A 892 -8.56 12.57 -25.35
C LEU A 892 -8.87 13.90 -24.66
N LYS A 893 -10.09 14.42 -24.83
CA LYS A 893 -10.58 15.57 -24.06
C LYS A 893 -10.68 15.27 -22.56
N SER A 894 -11.10 14.05 -22.19
CA SER A 894 -11.15 13.61 -20.79
C SER A 894 -9.78 13.18 -20.24
N ASN A 895 -8.91 12.57 -21.05
CA ASN A 895 -7.58 12.14 -20.63
C ASN A 895 -6.51 12.51 -21.68
N PRO A 896 -5.92 13.72 -21.59
CA PRO A 896 -4.96 14.23 -22.57
C PRO A 896 -3.55 13.64 -22.46
N ILE A 897 -3.22 12.93 -21.37
CA ILE A 897 -1.82 12.56 -21.04
C ILE A 897 -1.46 11.15 -21.57
N ASN A 898 -2.41 10.42 -22.14
CA ASN A 898 -2.18 9.04 -22.58
C ASN A 898 -1.55 8.94 -23.99
N PHE A 899 -0.29 8.50 -24.04
CA PHE A 899 0.47 8.33 -25.30
C PHE A 899 -0.21 7.37 -26.29
N ASP A 900 -0.63 6.19 -25.85
CA ASP A 900 -1.19 5.15 -26.74
C ASP A 900 -2.50 5.61 -27.40
N ASN A 901 -3.31 6.37 -26.67
CA ASN A 901 -4.55 6.93 -27.19
C ASN A 901 -4.28 7.97 -28.28
N TRP A 902 -3.31 8.89 -28.06
CA TRP A 902 -2.89 9.84 -29.09
C TRP A 902 -2.28 9.13 -30.30
N TYR A 903 -1.48 8.09 -30.08
CA TYR A 903 -0.86 7.32 -31.15
C TYR A 903 -1.90 6.62 -32.01
N PHE A 904 -2.87 5.95 -31.38
CA PHE A 904 -4.00 5.32 -32.07
C PHE A 904 -4.85 6.33 -32.83
N TYR A 905 -5.13 7.50 -32.22
CA TYR A 905 -5.86 8.59 -32.88
C TYR A 905 -5.13 9.11 -34.13
N GLY A 906 -3.81 9.27 -34.06
CA GLY A 906 -2.97 9.64 -35.20
C GLY A 906 -2.98 8.57 -36.30
N CYS A 907 -2.88 7.29 -35.94
CA CYS A 907 -2.98 6.18 -36.90
C CYS A 907 -4.32 6.13 -37.63
N ILE A 908 -5.43 6.38 -36.93
CA ILE A 908 -6.76 6.50 -37.57
C ILE A 908 -6.78 7.70 -38.54
N GLY A 909 -6.17 8.83 -38.15
CA GLY A 909 -6.01 10.00 -39.00
C GLY A 909 -5.26 9.71 -40.31
N LEU A 910 -4.15 8.96 -40.24
CA LEU A 910 -3.42 8.50 -41.42
C LEU A 910 -4.28 7.62 -42.32
N GLU A 911 -5.06 6.70 -41.76
CA GLU A 911 -5.89 5.77 -42.54
C GLU A 911 -7.04 6.49 -43.28
N ILE A 912 -7.66 7.51 -42.67
CA ILE A 912 -8.66 8.37 -43.33
C ILE A 912 -8.00 9.38 -44.29
N SER A 913 -6.66 9.46 -44.32
CA SER A 913 -5.92 10.51 -45.03
C SER A 913 -6.22 11.94 -44.52
N ASN A 914 -6.65 12.08 -43.26
CA ASN A 914 -6.73 13.37 -42.58
C ASN A 914 -5.37 13.68 -41.92
N PHE A 915 -4.47 14.22 -42.73
CA PHE A 915 -3.08 14.47 -42.31
C PHE A 915 -2.93 15.59 -41.28
N GLU A 916 -3.86 16.54 -41.22
CA GLU A 916 -3.87 17.60 -40.20
C GLU A 916 -4.10 17.04 -38.80
N LEU A 917 -5.16 16.23 -38.66
CA LEU A 917 -5.49 15.52 -37.42
C LEU A 917 -4.34 14.58 -37.00
N SER A 918 -3.79 13.85 -37.97
CA SER A 918 -2.64 12.97 -37.73
C SER A 918 -1.42 13.72 -37.22
N ALA A 919 -1.08 14.86 -37.85
CA ALA A 919 0.05 15.68 -37.43
C ALA A 919 -0.16 16.25 -36.01
N GLU A 920 -1.38 16.71 -35.68
CA GLU A 920 -1.70 17.18 -34.32
C GLU A 920 -1.51 16.06 -33.30
N ALA A 921 -2.07 14.89 -33.57
CA ALA A 921 -2.02 13.73 -32.68
C ALA A 921 -0.58 13.27 -32.42
N PHE A 922 0.23 13.09 -33.47
CA PHE A 922 1.63 12.69 -33.30
C PHE A 922 2.49 13.81 -32.70
N THR A 923 2.15 15.08 -32.90
CA THR A 923 2.82 16.20 -32.18
C THR A 923 2.59 16.07 -30.67
N ARG A 924 1.37 15.69 -30.25
CA ARG A 924 1.09 15.37 -28.84
C ARG A 924 1.86 14.13 -28.38
N CYS A 925 1.91 13.06 -29.17
CA CYS A 925 2.71 11.87 -28.85
C CYS A 925 4.17 12.23 -28.54
N VAL A 926 4.83 12.97 -29.43
CA VAL A 926 6.25 13.32 -29.25
C VAL A 926 6.51 14.34 -28.15
N SER A 927 5.47 15.08 -27.73
CA SER A 927 5.54 15.93 -26.53
C SER A 927 5.41 15.12 -25.23
N LEU A 928 4.73 13.97 -25.26
CA LEU A 928 4.58 13.06 -24.14
C LEU A 928 5.77 12.10 -24.01
N ASP A 929 6.24 11.56 -25.14
CA ASP A 929 7.41 10.69 -25.24
C ASP A 929 8.22 11.04 -26.50
N ASP A 930 9.34 11.72 -26.30
CA ASP A 930 10.23 12.16 -27.37
C ASP A 930 11.23 11.06 -27.82
N THR A 931 11.25 9.92 -27.12
CA THR A 931 12.14 8.79 -27.41
C THR A 931 11.57 7.83 -28.44
N ASN A 932 10.27 7.89 -28.71
CA ASN A 932 9.60 7.00 -29.65
C ASN A 932 9.88 7.39 -31.12
N SER A 933 10.76 6.64 -31.78
CA SER A 933 11.14 6.85 -33.17
C SER A 933 9.97 6.73 -34.16
N TYR A 934 9.02 5.82 -33.92
CA TYR A 934 7.87 5.62 -34.80
C TYR A 934 6.89 6.79 -34.73
N ALA A 935 6.68 7.39 -33.56
CA ALA A 935 5.83 8.58 -33.43
C ALA A 935 6.41 9.76 -34.23
N TRP A 936 7.72 10.02 -34.11
CA TRP A 936 8.41 11.02 -34.93
C TRP A 936 8.34 10.72 -36.44
N SER A 937 8.46 9.45 -36.84
CA SER A 937 8.38 9.04 -38.25
C SER A 937 6.96 9.20 -38.82
N ASN A 938 5.93 8.87 -38.05
CA ASN A 938 4.53 9.07 -38.46
C ASN A 938 4.14 10.55 -38.49
N LEU A 939 4.66 11.36 -37.56
CA LEU A 939 4.55 12.82 -37.61
C LEU A 939 5.14 13.35 -38.91
N ALA A 940 6.37 12.94 -39.23
CA ALA A 940 7.02 13.35 -40.47
C ALA A 940 6.26 12.91 -41.71
N SER A 941 5.74 11.67 -41.73
CA SER A 941 4.92 11.16 -42.84
C SER A 941 3.67 12.02 -43.07
N SER A 942 3.02 12.45 -41.98
CA SER A 942 1.88 13.38 -42.04
C SER A 942 2.30 14.74 -42.60
N LEU A 943 3.43 15.29 -42.13
CA LEU A 943 3.97 16.58 -42.57
C LEU A 943 4.42 16.57 -44.04
N ILE A 944 4.95 15.45 -44.54
CA ILE A 944 5.29 15.27 -45.95
C ILE A 944 4.04 15.42 -46.82
N GLN A 945 2.93 14.79 -46.44
CA GLN A 945 1.66 14.88 -47.16
C GLN A 945 1.04 16.29 -47.10
N LEU A 946 1.30 17.02 -46.01
CA LEU A 946 0.92 18.43 -45.85
C LEU A 946 1.89 19.41 -46.58
N ASN A 947 2.86 18.91 -47.33
CA ASN A 947 3.92 19.70 -48.00
C ASN A 947 4.79 20.55 -47.04
N LYS A 948 4.86 20.19 -45.76
CA LYS A 948 5.71 20.85 -44.75
C LYS A 948 7.06 20.15 -44.63
N LEU A 949 7.85 20.18 -45.70
CA LEU A 949 9.07 19.38 -45.84
C LEU A 949 10.16 19.72 -44.81
N SER A 950 10.31 20.99 -44.43
CA SER A 950 11.29 21.42 -43.42
C SER A 950 10.98 20.85 -42.03
N GLU A 951 9.73 20.95 -41.58
CA GLU A 951 9.26 20.39 -40.31
C GLU A 951 9.36 18.86 -40.32
N ALA A 952 8.98 18.23 -41.44
CA ALA A 952 9.12 16.78 -41.62
C ALA A 952 10.58 16.32 -41.50
N PHE A 953 11.51 17.09 -42.05
CA PHE A 953 12.94 16.80 -41.95
C PHE A 953 13.41 16.84 -40.51
N THR A 954 13.04 17.88 -39.74
CA THR A 954 13.39 17.97 -38.31
C THR A 954 12.79 16.81 -37.51
N ALA A 955 11.55 16.41 -37.80
CA ALA A 955 10.91 15.26 -37.19
C ALA A 955 11.64 13.94 -37.52
N LEU A 956 12.06 13.72 -38.77
CA LEU A 956 12.84 12.54 -39.16
C LEU A 956 14.24 12.55 -38.56
N GLN A 957 14.88 13.73 -38.47
CA GLN A 957 16.18 13.86 -37.84
C GLN A 957 16.10 13.47 -36.36
N LYS A 958 15.05 13.89 -35.65
CA LYS A 958 14.77 13.40 -34.30
C LYS A 958 14.53 11.89 -34.30
N SER A 959 13.61 11.39 -35.14
CA SER A 959 13.32 9.94 -35.28
C SER A 959 14.57 9.08 -35.42
N VAL A 960 15.47 9.46 -36.32
CA VAL A 960 16.74 8.76 -36.62
C VAL A 960 17.71 8.78 -35.45
N ASN A 961 17.73 9.86 -34.67
CA ASN A 961 18.56 10.01 -33.48
C ASN A 961 17.93 9.35 -32.24
N SER A 962 16.60 9.15 -32.23
CA SER A 962 15.83 8.54 -31.15
C SER A 962 15.96 7.00 -31.15
N GLY A 963 16.98 6.48 -30.46
CA GLY A 963 17.05 5.08 -30.02
C GLY A 963 17.39 3.99 -31.06
N ASP A 964 17.57 2.76 -30.58
CA ASP A 964 18.00 1.61 -31.38
C ASP A 964 16.92 1.08 -32.36
N SER A 965 15.66 1.47 -32.19
CA SER A 965 14.54 1.08 -33.08
C SER A 965 14.53 1.87 -34.39
N ALA A 966 15.02 3.11 -34.41
CA ALA A 966 15.22 3.88 -35.64
C ALA A 966 16.43 3.37 -36.44
N LYS A 967 17.47 2.92 -35.72
CA LYS A 967 18.56 2.13 -36.30
C LYS A 967 18.08 0.76 -36.84
N LYS A 968 16.86 0.37 -36.46
CA LYS A 968 16.02 -0.72 -36.97
C LYS A 968 15.73 -0.76 -38.46
N SER A 969 15.18 0.38 -38.90
CA SER A 969 14.10 0.41 -39.88
C SER A 969 14.54 1.13 -41.13
N SER A 970 14.75 0.41 -42.23
CA SER A 970 15.15 0.99 -43.52
C SER A 970 14.15 2.04 -44.01
N LYS A 971 12.85 1.85 -43.77
CA LYS A 971 11.77 2.78 -44.14
C LYS A 971 11.93 4.19 -43.55
N ILE A 972 12.41 4.30 -42.31
CA ILE A 972 12.62 5.61 -41.67
C ILE A 972 13.77 6.35 -42.35
N TRP A 973 14.84 5.63 -42.69
CA TRP A 973 16.01 6.17 -43.37
C TRP A 973 15.74 6.50 -44.84
N GLU A 974 14.90 5.71 -45.52
CA GLU A 974 14.39 6.02 -46.86
C GLU A 974 13.58 7.33 -46.85
N ASN A 975 12.67 7.50 -45.88
CA ASN A 975 11.91 8.74 -45.73
C ASN A 975 12.83 9.93 -45.39
N TYR A 976 13.83 9.74 -44.52
CA TYR A 976 14.84 10.77 -44.21
C TYR A 976 15.63 11.19 -45.45
N MET A 977 16.12 10.23 -46.22
CA MET A 977 16.85 10.47 -47.47
C MET A 977 15.97 11.20 -48.49
N PHE A 978 14.72 10.75 -48.69
CA PHE A 978 13.79 11.36 -49.62
C PHE A 978 13.52 12.84 -49.32
N VAL A 979 13.26 13.17 -48.05
CA VAL A 979 13.03 14.57 -47.64
C VAL A 979 14.33 15.39 -47.75
N ALA A 980 15.49 14.80 -47.39
CA ALA A 980 16.79 15.46 -47.51
C ALA A 980 17.12 15.82 -48.97
N VAL A 981 16.83 14.92 -49.92
CA VAL A 981 16.99 15.17 -51.36
C VAL A 981 16.10 16.33 -51.80
N LYS A 982 14.82 16.35 -51.41
CA LYS A 982 13.88 17.43 -51.76
C LYS A 982 14.30 18.79 -51.20
N LEU A 983 14.97 18.82 -50.04
CA LEU A 983 15.49 20.03 -49.41
C LEU A 983 16.90 20.42 -49.87
N GLY A 984 17.55 19.59 -50.70
CA GLY A 984 18.93 19.82 -51.15
C GLY A 984 20.00 19.67 -50.05
N ARG A 985 19.71 18.91 -48.98
CA ARG A 985 20.67 18.67 -47.87
C ARG A 985 21.56 17.47 -48.15
N TRP A 986 22.55 17.64 -49.02
CA TRP A 986 23.37 16.55 -49.55
C TRP A 986 24.27 15.86 -48.52
N ASP A 987 24.71 16.55 -47.47
CA ASP A 987 25.44 15.93 -46.35
C ASP A 987 24.61 14.84 -45.66
N ASP A 988 23.32 15.11 -45.44
CA ASP A 988 22.38 14.19 -44.82
C ASP A 988 22.00 13.04 -45.76
N VAL A 989 21.88 13.32 -47.07
CA VAL A 989 21.67 12.29 -48.11
C VAL A 989 22.83 11.32 -48.15
N LEU A 990 24.07 11.81 -48.13
CA LEU A 990 25.27 10.96 -48.08
C LEU A 990 25.26 10.10 -46.81
N TYR A 991 24.99 10.70 -45.66
CA TYR A 991 24.92 9.96 -44.40
C TYR A 991 23.85 8.86 -44.41
N ALA A 992 22.63 9.18 -44.89
CA ALA A 992 21.55 8.21 -45.01
C ALA A 992 21.91 7.08 -45.99
N SER A 993 22.56 7.41 -47.11
CA SER A 993 23.00 6.45 -48.13
C SER A 993 24.04 5.46 -47.57
N ILE A 994 25.00 5.95 -46.79
CA ILE A 994 25.99 5.11 -46.09
C ILE A 994 25.30 4.13 -45.15
N VAL A 995 24.34 4.61 -44.35
CA VAL A 995 23.61 3.77 -43.38
C VAL A 995 22.75 2.72 -44.08
N LEU A 996 22.04 3.09 -45.14
CA LEU A 996 21.23 2.16 -45.94
C LEU A 996 22.08 1.09 -46.63
N LEU A 997 23.22 1.48 -47.21
CA LEU A 997 24.14 0.55 -47.88
C LEU A 997 24.72 -0.48 -46.91
N ASN A 998 25.20 -0.03 -45.74
CA ASN A 998 25.78 -0.93 -44.74
C ASN A 998 24.77 -1.94 -44.18
N ARG A 999 23.47 -1.60 -44.14
CA ARG A 999 22.42 -2.54 -43.75
C ARG A 999 22.07 -3.55 -44.83
N ASN A 1000 21.98 -3.11 -46.08
CA ASN A 1000 21.59 -3.99 -47.18
C ASN A 1000 22.66 -5.06 -47.49
N LYS A 1001 23.90 -4.88 -47.01
CA LYS A 1001 24.95 -5.93 -46.95
C LYS A 1001 24.54 -7.18 -46.16
N GLU A 1002 23.64 -7.06 -45.18
CA GLU A 1002 23.23 -8.18 -44.31
C GLU A 1002 22.08 -9.04 -44.91
N HIS A 1003 21.39 -8.56 -45.95
CA HIS A 1003 20.13 -9.14 -46.43
C HIS A 1003 20.16 -9.69 -47.87
N ASP A 1004 21.33 -9.98 -48.45
CA ASP A 1004 21.56 -10.60 -49.78
C ASP A 1004 20.90 -9.90 -51.00
N ASN A 1005 20.23 -8.75 -50.82
CA ASN A 1005 19.61 -7.95 -51.89
C ASN A 1005 20.47 -6.73 -52.27
N GLY A 1006 21.76 -6.95 -52.58
CA GLY A 1006 22.74 -5.88 -52.83
C GLY A 1006 22.46 -5.02 -54.08
N ASP A 1007 21.97 -5.62 -55.16
CA ASP A 1007 21.89 -4.94 -56.47
C ASP A 1007 20.77 -3.90 -56.59
N SER A 1008 19.70 -3.99 -55.79
CA SER A 1008 18.56 -3.05 -55.84
C SER A 1008 18.64 -1.91 -54.80
N SER A 1009 19.77 -1.78 -54.11
CA SER A 1009 19.88 -0.95 -52.90
C SER A 1009 20.41 0.47 -53.11
N ILE A 1010 21.01 0.76 -54.26
CA ILE A 1010 21.68 2.04 -54.55
C ILE A 1010 20.91 2.79 -55.64
N ASP A 1011 20.46 3.99 -55.31
CA ASP A 1011 19.86 4.92 -56.28
C ASP A 1011 20.98 5.63 -57.06
N LEU A 1012 21.22 5.17 -58.30
CA LEU A 1012 22.26 5.69 -59.21
C LEU A 1012 22.18 7.21 -59.43
N PRO A 1013 21.01 7.80 -59.74
CA PRO A 1013 20.84 9.25 -59.80
C PRO A 1013 21.34 10.01 -58.56
N ILE A 1014 21.08 9.50 -57.36
CA ILE A 1014 21.54 10.12 -56.11
C ILE A 1014 23.07 10.04 -56.02
N LEU A 1015 23.65 8.87 -56.34
CA LEU A 1015 25.10 8.67 -56.34
C LEU A 1015 25.82 9.60 -57.32
N GLU A 1016 25.30 9.73 -58.54
CA GLU A 1016 25.84 10.64 -59.56
C GLU A 1016 25.80 12.09 -59.07
N LYS A 1017 24.71 12.50 -58.42
CA LYS A 1017 24.59 13.87 -57.91
C LYS A 1017 25.52 14.15 -56.74
N LEU A 1018 25.73 13.18 -55.83
CA LEU A 1018 26.71 13.30 -54.74
C LEU A 1018 28.13 13.47 -55.28
N VAL A 1019 28.48 12.74 -56.34
CA VAL A 1019 29.78 12.83 -57.01
C VAL A 1019 29.93 14.12 -57.81
N GLU A 1020 28.87 14.60 -58.47
CA GLU A 1020 28.87 15.91 -59.15
C GLU A 1020 29.20 17.03 -58.15
N LEU A 1021 28.60 17.00 -56.94
CA LEU A 1021 28.88 17.95 -55.88
C LEU A 1021 30.29 17.82 -55.31
N LEU A 1022 30.81 16.59 -55.21
CA LEU A 1022 32.19 16.35 -54.79
C LEU A 1022 33.20 16.95 -55.78
N ILE A 1023 32.96 16.75 -57.08
CA ILE A 1023 33.87 17.18 -58.16
C ILE A 1023 33.78 18.69 -58.41
N ALA A 1024 32.66 19.33 -58.06
CA ALA A 1024 32.48 20.77 -58.20
C ALA A 1024 33.55 21.60 -57.46
N GLU A 1025 34.09 21.09 -56.36
CA GLU A 1025 35.24 21.67 -55.66
C GLU A 1025 36.55 21.01 -56.11
N PRO A 1026 37.61 21.76 -56.48
CA PRO A 1026 38.86 21.18 -56.93
C PRO A 1026 39.61 20.45 -55.79
N TYR A 1027 40.19 19.29 -56.11
CA TYR A 1027 40.99 18.51 -55.16
C TYR A 1027 42.35 19.17 -54.87
N ASP A 1028 42.61 19.46 -53.59
CA ASP A 1028 43.87 20.04 -53.10
C ASP A 1028 44.52 19.08 -52.09
N GLU A 1029 45.69 18.53 -52.45
CA GLU A 1029 46.43 17.56 -51.61
C GLU A 1029 47.00 18.19 -50.33
N ASN A 1030 47.20 19.51 -50.32
CA ASN A 1030 47.84 20.22 -49.21
C ASN A 1030 46.84 20.75 -48.18
N LYS A 1031 45.54 20.72 -48.48
CA LYS A 1031 44.47 21.15 -47.57
C LYS A 1031 43.83 19.95 -46.90
N ARG A 1032 43.46 20.12 -45.62
CA ARG A 1032 42.65 19.14 -44.90
C ARG A 1032 41.29 19.04 -45.62
N GLN A 1033 40.95 17.83 -46.06
CA GLN A 1033 39.68 17.55 -46.72
C GLN A 1033 38.50 17.88 -45.80
N THR A 1034 37.40 18.37 -46.38
CA THR A 1034 36.16 18.54 -45.63
C THR A 1034 35.59 17.18 -45.23
N TYR A 1035 34.75 17.16 -44.19
CA TYR A 1035 34.09 15.93 -43.77
C TYR A 1035 33.31 15.28 -44.92
N TYR A 1036 32.55 16.08 -45.69
CA TYR A 1036 31.82 15.60 -46.86
C TYR A 1036 32.75 14.97 -47.89
N GLN A 1037 33.87 15.63 -48.23
CA GLN A 1037 34.85 15.11 -49.19
C GLN A 1037 35.42 13.76 -48.76
N LYS A 1038 35.85 13.64 -47.49
CA LYS A 1038 36.39 12.40 -46.94
C LYS A 1038 35.35 11.28 -46.96
N SER A 1039 34.16 11.53 -46.40
CA SER A 1039 33.09 10.52 -46.30
C SER A 1039 32.50 10.14 -47.66
N CYS A 1040 32.36 11.08 -48.59
CA CYS A 1040 31.86 10.78 -49.94
C CYS A 1040 32.89 9.97 -50.73
N THR A 1041 34.18 10.27 -50.58
CA THR A 1041 35.25 9.50 -51.21
C THR A 1041 35.29 8.07 -50.68
N GLU A 1042 35.21 7.89 -49.36
CA GLU A 1042 35.15 6.57 -48.71
C GLU A 1042 33.89 5.79 -49.14
N PHE A 1043 32.74 6.47 -49.20
CA PHE A 1043 31.48 5.87 -49.64
C PHE A 1043 31.56 5.37 -51.09
N VAL A 1044 32.03 6.22 -52.01
CA VAL A 1044 32.08 5.90 -53.45
C VAL A 1044 33.19 4.92 -53.78
N CYS A 1045 34.41 5.10 -53.27
CA CYS A 1045 35.57 4.31 -53.67
C CYS A 1045 35.76 3.01 -52.86
N GLU A 1046 35.26 2.94 -51.62
CA GLU A 1046 35.48 1.78 -50.74
C GLU A 1046 34.18 1.04 -50.42
N MET A 1047 33.14 1.75 -49.99
CA MET A 1047 31.91 1.10 -49.52
C MET A 1047 31.04 0.58 -50.67
N VAL A 1048 30.69 1.41 -51.65
CA VAL A 1048 29.84 1.03 -52.79
C VAL A 1048 30.42 -0.16 -53.57
N PRO A 1049 31.73 -0.19 -53.92
CA PRO A 1049 32.31 -1.28 -54.69
C PRO A 1049 32.45 -2.58 -53.90
N SER A 1050 32.35 -2.53 -52.56
CA SER A 1050 32.31 -3.72 -51.72
C SER A 1050 30.95 -4.46 -51.77
N VAL A 1051 29.90 -3.82 -52.31
CA VAL A 1051 28.54 -4.37 -52.41
C VAL A 1051 28.17 -4.70 -53.84
N VAL A 1052 28.35 -3.75 -54.76
CA VAL A 1052 27.89 -3.89 -56.14
C VAL A 1052 29.11 -4.01 -57.07
N LEU A 1053 29.38 -5.24 -57.50
CA LEU A 1053 30.54 -5.57 -58.33
C LEU A 1053 30.19 -5.64 -59.84
N HIS A 1054 28.92 -5.86 -60.17
CA HIS A 1054 28.46 -6.24 -61.50
C HIS A 1054 27.98 -5.08 -62.39
N ASP A 1055 27.79 -3.88 -61.83
CA ASP A 1055 27.36 -2.71 -62.60
C ASP A 1055 28.56 -1.90 -63.15
N SER A 1056 28.64 -1.79 -64.48
CA SER A 1056 29.65 -0.97 -65.14
C SER A 1056 29.52 0.52 -64.85
N ARG A 1057 28.31 1.04 -64.59
CA ARG A 1057 28.09 2.47 -64.38
C ARG A 1057 28.73 2.94 -63.08
N ILE A 1058 28.63 2.15 -62.02
CA ILE A 1058 29.24 2.43 -60.72
C ILE A 1058 30.76 2.55 -60.85
N TRP A 1059 31.42 1.59 -61.50
CA TRP A 1059 32.87 1.65 -61.69
C TRP A 1059 33.33 2.87 -62.49
N ARG A 1060 32.53 3.36 -63.46
CA ARG A 1060 32.82 4.63 -64.16
C ARG A 1060 32.69 5.83 -63.21
N ILE A 1061 31.73 5.82 -62.29
CA ILE A 1061 31.57 6.87 -61.27
C ILE A 1061 32.77 6.86 -60.30
N VAL A 1062 33.23 5.68 -59.86
CA VAL A 1062 34.42 5.54 -59.02
C VAL A 1062 35.67 6.08 -59.74
N ALA A 1063 35.85 5.70 -61.01
CA ALA A 1063 36.97 6.18 -61.82
C ALA A 1063 36.98 7.71 -61.95
N LYS A 1064 35.81 8.36 -62.06
CA LYS A 1064 35.71 9.84 -62.06
C LYS A 1064 36.20 10.44 -60.74
N VAL A 1065 35.87 9.85 -59.60
CA VAL A 1065 36.33 10.31 -58.28
C VAL A 1065 37.84 10.09 -58.12
N ASP A 1066 38.39 8.97 -58.57
CA ASP A 1066 39.83 8.73 -58.49
C ASP A 1066 40.66 9.62 -59.42
N LEU A 1067 40.11 10.00 -60.58
CA LEU A 1067 40.69 11.06 -61.42
C LEU A 1067 40.69 12.41 -60.71
N TRP A 1068 39.58 12.76 -60.05
CA TRP A 1068 39.51 13.98 -59.24
C TRP A 1068 40.54 13.98 -58.11
N ARG A 1069 40.81 12.83 -57.48
CA ARG A 1069 41.86 12.64 -56.45
C ARG A 1069 43.30 12.65 -57.00
N LYS A 1070 43.50 12.86 -58.31
CA LYS A 1070 44.80 12.77 -59.00
C LYS A 1070 45.47 11.39 -58.90
N LYS A 1071 44.68 10.31 -58.91
CA LYS A 1071 45.17 8.92 -58.89
C LYS A 1071 44.82 8.18 -60.18
N PRO A 1072 45.46 8.51 -61.31
CA PRO A 1072 45.13 7.94 -62.62
C PRO A 1072 45.34 6.42 -62.70
N TRP A 1073 46.24 5.85 -61.87
CA TRP A 1073 46.43 4.40 -61.81
C TRP A 1073 45.25 3.64 -61.22
N LEU A 1074 44.54 4.20 -60.23
CA LEU A 1074 43.31 3.59 -59.69
C LEU A 1074 42.17 3.74 -60.68
N ALA A 1075 42.02 4.93 -61.28
CA ALA A 1075 40.99 5.16 -62.29
C ALA A 1075 41.10 4.18 -63.48
N LEU A 1076 42.32 3.88 -63.95
CA LEU A 1076 42.51 2.87 -64.99
C LEU A 1076 42.10 1.46 -64.52
N GLU A 1077 42.43 1.10 -63.28
CA GLU A 1077 42.01 -0.18 -62.68
C GLU A 1077 40.48 -0.28 -62.60
N ASP A 1078 39.80 0.81 -62.30
CA ASP A 1078 38.34 0.86 -62.21
C ASP A 1078 37.66 0.81 -63.58
N TYR A 1079 38.24 1.42 -64.63
CA TYR A 1079 37.79 1.18 -66.01
C TYR A 1079 37.98 -0.29 -66.44
N GLU A 1080 39.07 -0.95 -66.01
CA GLU A 1080 39.25 -2.39 -66.25
C GLU A 1080 38.16 -3.21 -65.53
N LYS A 1081 37.80 -2.85 -64.29
CA LYS A 1081 36.70 -3.49 -63.54
C LYS A 1081 35.35 -3.24 -64.20
N ALA A 1082 35.07 -2.02 -64.65
CA ALA A 1082 33.85 -1.67 -65.39
C ALA A 1082 33.68 -2.54 -66.64
N TYR A 1083 34.75 -2.72 -67.41
CA TYR A 1083 34.76 -3.56 -68.60
C TYR A 1083 34.57 -5.05 -68.27
N ARG A 1084 35.24 -5.56 -67.22
CA ARG A 1084 35.05 -6.95 -66.76
C ARG A 1084 33.62 -7.21 -66.30
N ALA A 1085 32.98 -6.25 -65.66
CA ALA A 1085 31.59 -6.36 -65.18
C ALA A 1085 30.62 -6.62 -66.34
N VAL A 1086 30.71 -5.87 -67.45
CA VAL A 1086 29.84 -6.08 -68.63
C VAL A 1086 30.19 -7.36 -69.38
N ILE A 1087 31.48 -7.69 -69.52
CA ILE A 1087 31.90 -8.87 -70.27
C ILE A 1087 31.47 -10.19 -69.63
N ASN A 1088 31.39 -10.20 -68.31
CA ASN A 1088 30.96 -11.37 -67.57
C ASN A 1088 29.43 -11.49 -67.49
N ASN A 1089 28.68 -10.52 -68.04
CA ASN A 1089 27.22 -10.61 -68.11
C ASN A 1089 26.80 -11.75 -69.07
N PRO A 1090 26.00 -12.73 -68.61
CA PRO A 1090 25.53 -13.84 -69.44
C PRO A 1090 24.76 -13.40 -70.69
N GLU A 1091 24.11 -12.23 -70.64
CA GLU A 1091 23.25 -11.72 -71.71
C GLU A 1091 24.01 -11.02 -72.84
N LEU A 1092 25.34 -10.91 -72.75
CA LEU A 1092 26.20 -10.26 -73.75
C LEU A 1092 26.01 -10.83 -75.18
N ILE A 1093 25.64 -12.09 -75.28
CA ILE A 1093 25.46 -12.81 -76.56
C ILE A 1093 24.02 -12.69 -77.07
N SER A 1094 23.04 -12.46 -76.17
CA SER A 1094 21.61 -12.49 -76.47
C SER A 1094 20.98 -11.11 -76.61
N ASP A 1095 21.47 -10.10 -75.90
CA ASP A 1095 20.89 -8.75 -75.88
C ASP A 1095 21.84 -7.71 -76.53
N GLU A 1096 21.33 -7.04 -77.55
CA GLU A 1096 22.04 -5.98 -78.30
C GLU A 1096 22.34 -4.76 -77.41
N SER A 1097 21.49 -4.48 -76.41
CA SER A 1097 21.69 -3.35 -75.50
C SER A 1097 22.90 -3.56 -74.58
N VAL A 1098 23.07 -4.79 -74.07
CA VAL A 1098 24.22 -5.21 -73.26
C VAL A 1098 25.47 -5.25 -74.13
N TRP A 1099 25.35 -5.72 -75.38
CA TRP A 1099 26.44 -5.67 -76.36
C TRP A 1099 26.94 -4.25 -76.62
N ASN A 1100 26.04 -3.31 -76.91
CA ASN A 1100 26.39 -1.90 -77.13
C ASN A 1100 27.00 -1.28 -75.86
N THR A 1101 26.53 -1.65 -74.67
CA THR A 1101 27.13 -1.22 -73.40
C THR A 1101 28.55 -1.77 -73.23
N ALA A 1102 28.82 -3.00 -73.68
CA ALA A 1102 30.16 -3.60 -73.65
C ALA A 1102 31.11 -2.95 -74.65
N VAL A 1103 30.63 -2.61 -75.85
CA VAL A 1103 31.35 -1.82 -76.86
C VAL A 1103 31.75 -0.47 -76.27
N GLN A 1104 30.79 0.21 -75.62
CA GLN A 1104 31.03 1.51 -74.99
C GLN A 1104 32.03 1.42 -73.83
N ALA A 1105 31.91 0.41 -72.95
CA ALA A 1105 32.88 0.17 -71.88
C ALA A 1105 34.28 -0.18 -72.42
N CYS A 1106 34.36 -0.88 -73.56
CA CYS A 1106 35.61 -1.16 -74.24
C CYS A 1106 36.26 0.12 -74.79
N ASN A 1107 35.45 0.99 -75.40
CA ASN A 1107 35.91 2.28 -75.89
C ASN A 1107 36.43 3.15 -74.73
N ASP A 1108 35.65 3.28 -73.65
CA ASP A 1108 36.03 4.01 -72.44
C ASP A 1108 37.36 3.50 -71.86
N LEU A 1109 37.57 2.18 -71.81
CA LEU A 1109 38.83 1.58 -71.34
C LEU A 1109 40.01 1.85 -72.30
N VAL A 1110 39.79 1.81 -73.61
CA VAL A 1110 40.84 2.12 -74.60
C VAL A 1110 41.24 3.59 -74.50
N SER A 1111 40.27 4.50 -74.39
CA SER A 1111 40.53 5.92 -74.13
C SER A 1111 41.24 6.13 -72.78
N ALA A 1112 40.91 5.35 -71.74
CA ALA A 1112 41.62 5.41 -70.46
C ALA A 1112 43.08 4.94 -70.59
N TYR A 1113 43.36 3.88 -71.35
CA TYR A 1113 44.74 3.45 -71.62
C TYR A 1113 45.54 4.51 -72.37
N GLU A 1114 44.94 5.17 -73.36
CA GLU A 1114 45.58 6.24 -74.13
C GLU A 1114 45.87 7.48 -73.28
N ASN A 1115 44.87 7.96 -72.54
CA ASN A 1115 45.00 9.18 -71.76
C ASN A 1115 45.87 9.01 -70.51
N PHE A 1116 45.77 7.86 -69.82
CA PHE A 1116 46.43 7.66 -68.53
C PHE A 1116 47.71 6.84 -68.60
N GLY A 1117 47.91 6.03 -69.65
CA GLY A 1117 48.98 5.04 -69.72
C GLY A 1117 50.40 5.59 -69.50
N GLU A 1118 50.67 6.79 -70.04
CA GLU A 1118 51.97 7.48 -69.94
C GLU A 1118 52.08 8.44 -68.75
N MET A 1119 51.02 8.62 -67.95
CA MET A 1119 51.04 9.46 -66.76
C MET A 1119 51.89 8.84 -65.64
N ASP A 1120 52.33 9.67 -64.69
CA ASP A 1120 53.10 9.23 -63.52
C ASP A 1120 52.34 8.16 -62.71
N GLY A 1121 53.01 7.05 -62.46
CA GLY A 1121 52.52 5.90 -61.71
C GLY A 1121 52.54 6.12 -60.19
N ARG A 1122 52.13 5.08 -59.44
CA ARG A 1122 51.93 5.13 -57.98
C ARG A 1122 53.22 5.44 -57.19
N HIS A 1123 54.39 5.06 -57.72
CA HIS A 1123 55.67 5.19 -57.04
C HIS A 1123 56.53 6.19 -57.84
N GLY A 1124 56.65 7.43 -57.34
CA GLY A 1124 57.23 8.59 -58.05
C GLY A 1124 58.71 8.52 -58.45
N ALA A 1125 59.09 7.56 -59.30
CA ALA A 1125 60.44 7.32 -59.80
C ALA A 1125 60.42 6.86 -61.27
N GLY A 1126 59.81 7.63 -62.17
CA GLY A 1126 59.70 7.29 -63.60
C GLY A 1126 58.84 6.05 -63.88
N ASP A 1127 58.03 5.64 -62.90
CA ASP A 1127 56.97 4.65 -63.08
C ASP A 1127 55.83 5.30 -63.85
N VAL A 1128 55.25 4.60 -64.80
CA VAL A 1128 54.09 5.07 -65.58
C VAL A 1128 52.91 4.18 -65.26
N VAL A 1129 51.69 4.73 -65.30
CA VAL A 1129 50.45 4.00 -64.98
C VAL A 1129 50.34 2.67 -65.73
N CYS A 1130 50.70 2.65 -67.03
CA CYS A 1130 50.77 1.41 -67.79
C CYS A 1130 51.84 1.45 -68.91
N LYS A 1131 52.99 0.80 -68.68
CA LYS A 1131 54.14 0.76 -69.62
C LYS A 1131 53.79 0.21 -71.02
N ASP A 1132 52.90 -0.78 -71.11
CA ASP A 1132 52.51 -1.45 -72.37
C ASP A 1132 51.03 -1.20 -72.73
N TRP A 1133 50.53 0.02 -72.49
CA TRP A 1133 49.10 0.34 -72.65
C TRP A 1133 48.58 0.06 -74.07
N LYS A 1134 49.37 0.35 -75.13
CA LYS A 1134 49.01 0.07 -76.53
C LYS A 1134 48.76 -1.42 -76.80
N PHE A 1135 49.59 -2.29 -76.22
CA PHE A 1135 49.43 -3.73 -76.35
C PHE A 1135 48.18 -4.22 -75.62
N LYS A 1136 47.93 -3.69 -74.41
CA LYS A 1136 46.73 -4.03 -73.62
C LYS A 1136 45.44 -3.57 -74.31
N ALA A 1137 45.38 -2.33 -74.79
CA ALA A 1137 44.23 -1.80 -75.54
C ALA A 1137 43.93 -2.63 -76.80
N LYS A 1138 44.96 -3.03 -77.55
CA LYS A 1138 44.80 -3.91 -78.70
C LYS A 1138 44.29 -5.31 -78.33
N SER A 1139 44.73 -5.83 -77.18
CA SER A 1139 44.30 -7.12 -76.66
C SER A 1139 42.84 -7.09 -76.21
N THR A 1140 42.39 -6.03 -75.52
CA THR A 1140 40.99 -5.89 -75.08
C THR A 1140 40.04 -5.80 -76.26
N ILE A 1141 40.34 -4.96 -77.28
CA ILE A 1141 39.53 -4.84 -78.50
C ILE A 1141 39.44 -6.19 -79.24
N ARG A 1142 40.57 -6.89 -79.42
CA ARG A 1142 40.60 -8.20 -80.08
C ARG A 1142 39.77 -9.24 -79.33
N SER A 1143 39.83 -9.22 -78.00
CA SER A 1143 39.07 -10.13 -77.13
C SER A 1143 37.57 -9.93 -77.30
N LEU A 1144 37.08 -8.68 -77.27
CA LEU A 1144 35.66 -8.39 -77.44
C LEU A 1144 35.16 -8.69 -78.86
N ILE A 1145 35.92 -8.31 -79.89
CA ILE A 1145 35.61 -8.65 -81.30
C ILE A 1145 35.49 -10.16 -81.47
N SER A 1146 36.40 -10.94 -80.87
CA SER A 1146 36.34 -12.40 -80.94
C SER A 1146 35.11 -12.98 -80.26
N LYS A 1147 34.65 -12.38 -79.15
CA LYS A 1147 33.44 -12.82 -78.43
C LYS A 1147 32.16 -12.47 -79.17
N GLY A 1148 32.08 -11.30 -79.81
CA GLY A 1148 30.90 -10.85 -80.54
C GLY A 1148 30.78 -11.32 -81.98
N LYS A 1149 31.87 -11.82 -82.59
CA LYS A 1149 31.91 -12.17 -84.02
C LYS A 1149 30.80 -13.12 -84.47
N ALA A 1150 30.40 -14.08 -83.63
CA ALA A 1150 29.37 -15.05 -84.02
C ALA A 1150 27.95 -14.46 -84.09
N CYS A 1151 27.67 -13.39 -83.33
CA CYS A 1151 26.31 -12.88 -83.11
C CYS A 1151 26.10 -11.44 -83.59
N TRP A 1152 27.15 -10.61 -83.61
CA TRP A 1152 27.04 -9.16 -83.78
C TRP A 1152 27.84 -8.60 -84.97
N GLU A 1153 28.35 -9.43 -85.89
CA GLU A 1153 29.30 -9.05 -86.97
C GLU A 1153 28.79 -7.94 -87.93
N TYR A 1154 27.50 -7.62 -87.90
CA TYR A 1154 26.84 -6.60 -88.74
C TYR A 1154 26.10 -5.51 -87.94
N THR A 1155 26.34 -5.38 -86.63
CA THR A 1155 25.78 -4.27 -85.85
C THR A 1155 26.71 -3.07 -85.84
N ASP A 1156 26.12 -1.86 -85.71
CA ASP A 1156 26.86 -0.61 -85.61
C ASP A 1156 27.94 -0.66 -84.51
N GLY A 1157 27.65 -1.31 -83.37
CA GLY A 1157 28.60 -1.49 -82.28
C GLY A 1157 29.81 -2.37 -82.65
N TYR A 1158 29.65 -3.37 -83.52
CA TYR A 1158 30.77 -4.19 -84.00
C TYR A 1158 31.64 -3.45 -85.02
N GLU A 1159 31.03 -2.66 -85.89
CA GLU A 1159 31.76 -1.77 -86.81
C GLU A 1159 32.60 -0.74 -86.04
N GLN A 1160 32.04 -0.12 -85.00
CA GLN A 1160 32.77 0.79 -84.09
C GLN A 1160 34.01 0.13 -83.47
N LEU A 1161 33.92 -1.14 -83.04
CA LEU A 1161 35.09 -1.86 -82.52
C LEU A 1161 36.15 -2.13 -83.59
N GLN A 1162 35.75 -2.36 -84.85
CA GLN A 1162 36.70 -2.52 -85.95
C GLN A 1162 37.40 -1.20 -86.30
N GLU A 1163 36.70 -0.08 -86.24
CA GLU A 1163 37.27 1.25 -86.39
C GLU A 1163 38.25 1.56 -85.25
N LEU A 1164 37.85 1.38 -83.98
CA LEU A 1164 38.72 1.51 -82.82
C LEU A 1164 39.99 0.65 -82.94
N LYS A 1165 39.86 -0.57 -83.46
CA LYS A 1165 41.01 -1.45 -83.72
C LYS A 1165 41.96 -0.86 -84.77
N LYS A 1166 41.45 -0.22 -85.82
CA LYS A 1166 42.25 0.44 -86.86
C LYS A 1166 42.93 1.69 -86.32
N GLU A 1167 42.23 2.48 -85.50
CA GLU A 1167 42.78 3.68 -84.86
C GLU A 1167 43.96 3.35 -83.95
N VAL A 1168 43.81 2.36 -83.05
CA VAL A 1168 44.90 1.90 -82.17
C VAL A 1168 46.06 1.22 -82.94
N LEU A 1169 45.83 0.77 -84.18
CA LEU A 1169 46.86 0.20 -85.06
C LEU A 1169 47.67 1.24 -85.85
N ASN A 1170 47.18 2.48 -85.94
CA ASN A 1170 47.84 3.57 -86.67
C ASN A 1170 48.79 4.42 -85.79
N PHE A 1171 48.81 4.18 -84.47
CA PHE A 1171 49.76 4.72 -83.48
C PHE A 1171 50.82 3.69 -83.08
#